data_AF-A0A3Q0GTQ1-F1
#
_entry.id   AF-A0A3Q0GTQ1-F1
#
_cell.length_a   1.000
_cell.length_b   1.000
_cell.length_c   1.000
_cell.angle_alpha   90.00
_cell.angle_beta   90.00
_cell.angle_gamma   90.00
#
_symmetry.space_group_name_H-M   'P 1'
#
loop_
_entity.id
_entity.type
_entity.pdbx_description
1 polymer ?
#
loop_
_entity_poly.entity_id
_entity_poly.type
_entity_poly.pdbx_seq_one_letter_code
_entity_poly.pdbx_strand_id
1 'polypeptide(L)'
;MEGWTTVTSWAKPLTTDMDPLVQLGNRYEALAALEESLVEEAEQEVPRSIPEQAEGQTSYQRKRRWVIVVGDSLLRGAEGNICCPDPMAREVCCLAGAKIRDVTTRIPDLIRPSDYYPMVLIHVGTNDTARSSPDHVMGDYRALGARLRETGVQVVFLSILQRSCFSRVRHGLPGVCTVPQRTFAEQVDADVTVIGSGPGGYVAAIKAAQLGFKAVCVEKNETLGGTCLNVGCIPSKALLNNSHLYHLAHGKDFASRGIEVTGLRLNLEKMMEQKSGAVKALTGGIAHLFKQNKVVHVSGFGKITGKNQVTATKEDGSTQLINTKNILIATGSEVAPFPGIMIDEDTIVSSTGALSLKQVPEKMVVIGAGVIGVELGSVWQRLGAEVTAVEFLGHVGGMGIDMEISKNFQRILQKQGLKFKLNTKVTGATKKPDGKIDVFIEAAAGGKAETITCDLLLVCIGRRPFTKNLGLEDLGVELDNKGRIPVNTRFQTKIPNIYAIGDVVAGPMLAHKAEDEGILCVEGMAGGAVHIDYNCVPSVIYTHPEVAWVGKSEEQLKEEGIEYKIGKFPFAANSRAKTNADTDGMVKILSQKSTDRMLGAHILGAGAGEMVNEAALAMEYGASCEDVARVCHAHPTVSEAFREANLAASFGKAINF
;
A
#
# COMPACT_ATOMS: atom_id res chain seq x y z
N MET A 1 -4.71 43.42 57.28
CA MET A 1 -5.34 43.06 55.99
C MET A 1 -4.36 42.11 55.32
N GLU A 2 -4.45 40.82 55.67
CA GLU A 2 -5.13 39.76 54.88
C GLU A 2 -4.29 39.35 53.66
N GLY A 3 -3.92 38.09 53.40
CA GLY A 3 -4.13 36.79 54.03
C GLY A 3 -3.38 35.69 53.26
N TRP A 4 -2.87 34.69 54.00
CA TRP A 4 -2.69 33.24 53.76
C TRP A 4 -2.77 32.70 52.30
N THR A 5 -1.94 31.73 51.85
CA THR A 5 -1.84 30.36 52.42
C THR A 5 -0.58 29.60 51.96
N THR A 6 0.00 28.86 52.91
CA THR A 6 1.00 27.76 52.84
C THR A 6 0.42 26.47 52.27
N VAL A 7 1.24 25.55 51.72
CA VAL A 7 1.20 24.11 52.06
C VAL A 7 2.60 23.46 51.91
N THR A 8 3.14 22.94 53.01
CA THR A 8 4.28 22.03 53.10
C THR A 8 3.82 20.58 53.30
N SER A 9 4.46 19.67 52.55
CA SER A 9 4.80 18.24 52.80
C SER A 9 3.79 17.26 53.43
N TRP A 10 3.44 16.19 52.70
CA TRP A 10 3.37 14.81 53.21
C TRP A 10 3.86 13.82 52.13
N ALA A 11 5.15 13.47 52.17
CA ALA A 11 5.59 12.16 51.72
C ALA A 11 5.13 11.17 52.79
N LYS A 12 4.26 10.21 52.42
CA LYS A 12 3.98 9.06 53.29
C LYS A 12 5.26 8.24 53.44
N PRO A 13 5.54 7.68 54.63
CA PRO A 13 6.57 6.66 54.77
C PRO A 13 6.15 5.47 53.92
N LEU A 14 7.00 5.02 53.01
CA LEU A 14 6.90 3.68 52.45
C LEU A 14 7.17 2.71 53.60
N THR A 15 6.09 2.29 54.24
CA THR A 15 6.06 1.11 55.08
C THR A 15 6.67 -0.04 54.29
N THR A 16 7.59 -0.73 54.93
CA THR A 16 8.08 -2.06 54.56
C THR A 16 6.91 -2.97 54.17
N ASP A 17 7.11 -3.79 53.13
CA ASP A 17 6.16 -4.70 52.47
C ASP A 17 5.41 -4.15 51.24
N MET A 18 6.18 -3.66 50.26
CA MET A 18 5.71 -3.50 48.88
C MET A 18 6.49 -4.45 47.96
N ASP A 19 5.77 -5.12 47.06
CA ASP A 19 6.29 -6.10 46.10
C ASP A 19 7.51 -5.55 45.33
N PRO A 20 8.65 -6.27 45.27
CA PRO A 20 9.86 -5.85 44.54
C PRO A 20 9.60 -5.40 43.08
N LEU A 21 8.53 -5.89 42.45
CA LEU A 21 8.14 -5.50 41.09
C LEU A 21 7.67 -4.04 40.98
N VAL A 22 7.05 -3.48 42.03
CA VAL A 22 6.56 -2.09 42.04
C VAL A 22 7.71 -1.10 42.24
N GLN A 23 8.75 -1.47 43.01
CA GLN A 23 9.98 -0.68 43.09
C GLN A 23 10.79 -0.69 41.79
N LEU A 24 10.75 -1.78 41.03
CA LEU A 24 11.35 -1.82 39.68
C LEU A 24 10.60 -0.87 38.74
N GLY A 25 9.27 -0.92 38.69
CA GLY A 25 8.43 -0.08 37.83
C GLY A 25 8.71 1.42 37.99
N ASN A 26 8.72 1.92 39.23
CA ASN A 26 9.00 3.34 39.51
C ASN A 26 10.44 3.76 39.15
N ARG A 27 11.40 2.82 39.15
CA ARG A 27 12.78 3.10 38.73
C ARG A 27 12.94 3.13 37.20
N TYR A 28 12.14 2.37 36.46
CA TYR A 28 12.11 2.42 34.99
C TYR A 28 11.40 3.67 34.47
N GLU A 29 10.32 4.10 35.13
CA GLU A 29 9.65 5.37 34.80
C GLU A 29 10.55 6.58 35.09
N ALA A 30 11.34 6.53 36.17
CA ALA A 30 12.35 7.54 36.47
C ALA A 30 13.50 7.59 35.44
N LEU A 31 13.88 6.45 34.85
CA LEU A 31 14.90 6.35 33.80
C LEU A 31 14.38 6.88 32.45
N ALA A 32 13.14 6.58 32.09
CA ALA A 32 12.51 7.09 30.87
C ALA A 32 12.29 8.61 30.92
N ALA A 33 11.86 9.14 32.07
CA ALA A 33 11.75 10.58 32.29
C ALA A 33 13.12 11.29 32.27
N LEU A 34 14.19 10.59 32.69
CA LEU A 34 15.56 11.11 32.60
C LEU A 34 16.04 11.20 31.14
N GLU A 35 15.72 10.18 30.34
CA GLU A 35 16.07 10.07 28.92
C GLU A 35 15.39 11.18 28.11
N GLU A 36 14.11 11.48 28.39
CA GLU A 36 13.41 12.62 27.79
C GLU A 36 14.02 13.96 28.23
N SER A 37 14.36 14.14 29.52
CA SER A 37 14.94 15.42 29.98
C SER A 37 16.34 15.71 29.43
N LEU A 38 17.18 14.68 29.26
CA LEU A 38 18.55 14.82 28.75
C LEU A 38 18.57 15.03 27.23
N VAL A 39 17.58 14.49 26.51
CA VAL A 39 17.38 14.75 25.08
C VAL A 39 16.85 16.16 24.85
N GLU A 40 15.89 16.63 25.66
CA GLU A 40 15.40 18.02 25.59
C GLU A 40 16.48 19.06 25.94
N GLU A 41 17.32 18.82 26.95
CA GLU A 41 18.43 19.73 27.29
C GLU A 41 19.56 19.72 26.24
N ALA A 42 19.80 18.59 25.56
CA ALA A 42 20.82 18.49 24.52
C ALA A 42 20.40 19.16 23.19
N GLU A 43 19.09 19.24 22.89
CA GLU A 43 18.58 19.92 21.69
C GLU A 43 18.51 21.44 21.85
N GLN A 44 18.48 21.98 23.08
CA GLN A 44 18.29 23.41 23.33
C GLN A 44 19.55 24.28 23.24
N GLU A 45 20.77 23.72 23.27
CA GLU A 45 22.00 24.50 23.12
C GLU A 45 23.00 23.87 22.14
N VAL A 46 22.73 24.04 20.84
CA VAL A 46 23.76 23.88 19.80
C VAL A 46 24.77 25.04 19.93
N PRO A 47 26.09 24.79 20.08
CA PRO A 47 27.06 25.87 20.19
C PRO A 47 27.04 26.75 18.93
N ARG A 48 26.77 28.04 19.12
CA ARG A 48 26.94 29.04 18.06
C ARG A 48 28.45 29.23 17.82
N SER A 49 28.87 28.96 16.58
CA SER A 49 30.20 29.13 15.97
C SER A 49 31.20 27.96 16.09
N ILE A 50 31.60 27.46 14.92
CA ILE A 50 32.79 26.63 14.69
C ILE A 50 33.94 27.62 14.40
N PRO A 51 35.16 27.45 14.98
CA PRO A 51 36.27 28.32 14.64
C PRO A 51 36.68 28.13 13.17
N GLU A 52 36.65 29.21 12.39
CA GLU A 52 37.37 29.29 11.12
C GLU A 52 38.87 29.22 11.40
N GLN A 53 39.55 28.19 10.88
CA GLN A 53 40.81 28.29 10.13
C GLN A 53 41.46 26.91 9.93
N ALA A 54 41.64 26.53 8.66
CA ALA A 54 42.91 26.05 8.09
C ALA A 54 42.64 25.61 6.64
N GLU A 55 42.91 26.52 5.70
CA GLU A 55 43.03 26.21 4.28
C GLU A 55 44.19 25.23 4.05
N GLY A 56 43.98 24.31 3.10
CA GLY A 56 45.07 23.58 2.47
C GLY A 56 45.34 22.17 3.03
N GLN A 57 44.47 21.21 2.73
CA GLN A 57 44.89 19.82 2.49
C GLN A 57 43.81 19.06 1.69
N THR A 58 44.29 18.34 0.67
CA THR A 58 43.56 17.62 -0.37
C THR A 58 42.52 16.62 0.16
N SER A 59 41.38 16.53 -0.53
CA SER A 59 40.17 15.78 -0.16
C SER A 59 40.25 14.25 -0.30
N TYR A 60 41.41 13.63 -0.08
CA TYR A 60 41.54 12.17 0.00
C TYR A 60 42.08 11.79 1.37
N GLN A 61 41.30 11.00 2.10
CA GLN A 61 41.49 10.52 3.49
C GLN A 61 40.93 11.39 4.63
N ARG A 62 39.62 11.66 4.62
CA ARG A 62 38.88 11.86 5.88
C ARG A 62 38.31 10.53 6.35
N LYS A 63 39.02 9.83 7.26
CA LYS A 63 38.50 8.60 7.90
C LYS A 63 37.49 8.99 8.98
N ARG A 64 36.22 8.57 8.85
CA ARG A 64 35.23 8.62 9.94
C ARG A 64 35.59 7.53 10.95
N ARG A 65 36.03 7.87 12.16
CA ARG A 65 36.27 6.90 13.24
C ARG A 65 35.12 6.94 14.26
N TRP A 66 34.76 5.77 14.77
CA TRP A 66 33.77 5.56 15.83
C TRP A 66 34.50 5.05 17.07
N VAL A 67 34.18 5.53 18.26
CA VAL A 67 34.74 4.98 19.51
C VAL A 67 33.61 4.26 20.23
N ILE A 68 33.61 2.92 20.26
CA ILE A 68 32.54 2.15 20.92
C ILE A 68 33.04 1.66 22.27
N VAL A 69 32.47 2.15 23.37
CA VAL A 69 32.80 1.69 24.74
C VAL A 69 31.62 0.91 25.32
N VAL A 70 31.83 -0.39 25.54
CA VAL A 70 30.77 -1.30 26.00
C VAL A 70 30.83 -1.49 27.51
N GLY A 71 29.73 -1.14 28.21
CA GLY A 71 29.41 -1.57 29.57
C GLY A 71 28.51 -2.82 29.59
N ASP A 72 28.79 -3.65 30.59
CA ASP A 72 28.58 -5.10 30.78
C ASP A 72 27.53 -5.91 29.96
N SER A 73 28.01 -7.07 29.45
CA SER A 73 27.35 -8.38 29.40
C SER A 73 26.59 -8.91 28.16
N LEU A 74 26.93 -8.54 26.92
CA LEU A 74 26.51 -9.32 25.73
C LEU A 74 27.56 -10.27 25.15
N LEU A 75 28.76 -10.31 25.72
CA LEU A 75 29.85 -11.19 25.27
C LEU A 75 30.35 -12.10 26.41
N ARG A 76 29.44 -12.85 27.03
CA ARG A 76 29.84 -13.99 27.89
C ARG A 76 30.34 -15.14 27.01
N GLY A 77 31.55 -14.99 26.50
CA GLY A 77 32.23 -15.98 25.68
C GLY A 77 33.67 -15.61 25.32
N ALA A 78 34.10 -14.36 25.54
CA ALA A 78 35.47 -13.93 25.32
C ALA A 78 36.11 -13.52 26.66
N GLU A 79 36.61 -14.49 27.43
CA GLU A 79 37.57 -14.20 28.50
C GLU A 79 38.92 -13.85 27.87
N GLY A 80 39.14 -12.56 27.68
CA GLY A 80 40.40 -11.99 27.24
C GLY A 80 40.28 -10.47 27.23
N ASN A 81 41.25 -9.77 27.81
CA ASN A 81 41.35 -8.31 27.75
C ASN A 81 41.38 -7.86 26.28
N ILE A 82 40.22 -7.55 25.70
CA ILE A 82 40.16 -6.87 24.41
C ILE A 82 40.42 -5.39 24.69
N CYS A 83 41.65 -4.97 24.35
CA CYS A 83 42.18 -3.60 24.24
C CYS A 83 43.01 -3.04 25.42
N CYS A 84 44.34 -3.10 25.25
CA CYS A 84 45.16 -1.89 25.41
C CYS A 84 44.94 -1.01 24.18
N PRO A 85 44.59 0.28 24.33
CA PRO A 85 44.46 1.17 23.19
C PRO A 85 45.84 1.34 22.54
N ASP A 86 45.99 0.84 21.32
CA ASP A 86 47.04 1.33 20.42
C ASP A 86 46.46 2.55 19.69
N PRO A 87 46.91 3.78 20.01
CA PRO A 87 46.37 5.01 19.43
C PRO A 87 46.58 5.10 17.91
N MET A 88 47.46 4.28 17.33
CA MET A 88 47.76 4.28 15.90
C MET A 88 46.92 3.27 15.09
N ALA A 89 46.54 2.11 15.65
CA ALA A 89 46.17 0.95 14.82
C ALA A 89 44.71 0.47 14.79
N ARG A 90 43.81 0.85 15.72
CA ARG A 90 42.45 0.24 15.78
C ARG A 90 41.28 1.21 15.59
N GLU A 91 40.16 0.68 15.07
CA GLU A 91 38.91 1.41 14.76
C GLU A 91 37.81 1.24 15.83
N VAL A 92 37.97 0.36 16.83
CA VAL A 92 36.98 0.10 17.91
C VAL A 92 37.70 -0.26 19.23
N CYS A 93 37.24 0.27 20.39
CA CYS A 93 37.88 0.04 21.70
C CYS A 93 36.89 -0.32 22.82
N CYS A 94 36.76 -1.62 23.14
CA CYS A 94 35.86 -2.12 24.18
C CYS A 94 36.50 -2.09 25.59
N LEU A 95 35.73 -1.77 26.63
CA LEU A 95 36.17 -1.82 28.04
C LEU A 95 35.25 -2.76 28.83
N ALA A 96 35.49 -4.06 28.73
CA ALA A 96 34.68 -5.06 29.42
C ALA A 96 34.73 -4.86 30.95
N GLY A 97 33.56 -4.73 31.58
CA GLY A 97 33.42 -4.62 33.04
C GLY A 97 33.82 -3.28 33.66
N ALA A 98 34.05 -2.23 32.85
CA ALA A 98 34.37 -0.89 33.36
C ALA A 98 33.12 -0.18 33.92
N LYS A 99 33.27 0.52 35.05
CA LYS A 99 32.22 1.41 35.58
C LYS A 99 32.21 2.74 34.82
N ILE A 100 31.09 3.44 34.82
CA ILE A 100 30.93 4.75 34.15
C ILE A 100 32.00 5.77 34.55
N ARG A 101 32.38 5.82 35.83
CA ARG A 101 33.46 6.68 36.32
C ARG A 101 34.84 6.36 35.71
N ASP A 102 35.09 5.09 35.39
CA ASP A 102 36.34 4.62 34.80
C ASP A 102 36.39 4.97 33.30
N VAL A 103 35.23 5.04 32.64
CA VAL A 103 35.10 5.54 31.27
C VAL A 103 35.29 7.05 31.23
N THR A 104 34.67 7.79 32.15
CA THR A 104 34.71 9.26 32.22
C THR A 104 36.13 9.82 32.28
N THR A 105 37.02 9.14 33.02
CA THR A 105 38.42 9.58 33.17
C THR A 105 39.28 9.31 31.93
N ARG A 106 38.91 8.33 31.10
CA ARG A 106 39.71 7.86 29.95
C ARG A 106 39.30 8.43 28.61
N ILE A 107 38.17 9.14 28.52
CA ILE A 107 37.66 9.76 27.29
C ILE A 107 38.73 10.60 26.55
N PRO A 108 39.53 11.46 27.20
CA PRO A 108 40.55 12.26 26.51
C PRO A 108 41.61 11.41 25.79
N ASP A 109 41.98 10.26 26.36
CA ASP A 109 42.99 9.36 25.79
C ASP A 109 42.43 8.53 24.61
N LEU A 110 41.11 8.48 24.45
CA LEU A 110 40.42 7.73 23.40
C LEU A 110 40.17 8.57 22.14
N ILE A 111 40.41 9.90 22.19
CA ILE A 111 40.09 10.84 21.11
C ILE A 111 41.39 11.46 20.60
N ARG A 112 41.63 11.41 19.28
CA ARG A 112 42.80 12.05 18.69
C ARG A 112 42.48 13.48 18.25
N PRO A 113 43.46 14.39 18.26
CA PRO A 113 43.26 15.76 17.75
C PRO A 113 42.81 15.82 16.27
N SER A 114 43.04 14.77 15.49
CA SER A 114 42.68 14.69 14.07
C SER A 114 41.28 14.10 13.80
N ASP A 115 40.53 13.68 14.82
CA ASP A 115 39.23 13.03 14.63
C ASP A 115 38.12 14.06 14.41
N TYR A 116 37.39 13.96 13.29
CA TYR A 116 36.28 14.84 12.93
C TYR A 116 34.96 14.22 13.44
N TYR A 117 34.31 14.84 14.42
CA TYR A 117 33.09 14.37 15.11
C TYR A 117 33.22 12.98 15.76
N PRO A 118 34.04 12.82 16.82
CA PRO A 118 34.10 11.55 17.55
C PRO A 118 32.73 11.23 18.17
N MET A 119 32.21 10.05 17.87
CA MET A 119 31.00 9.52 18.49
C MET A 119 31.37 8.39 19.46
N VAL A 120 30.89 8.50 20.70
CA VAL A 120 31.05 7.48 21.74
C VAL A 120 29.72 6.77 21.98
N LEU A 121 29.70 5.47 21.74
CA LEU A 121 28.56 4.61 22.07
C LEU A 121 28.78 3.99 23.44
N ILE A 122 27.86 4.24 24.37
CA ILE A 122 27.91 3.69 25.74
C ILE A 122 26.74 2.74 25.92
N HIS A 123 27.07 1.46 26.11
CA HIS A 123 26.08 0.44 26.45
C HIS A 123 26.03 0.26 27.98
N VAL A 124 24.85 0.36 28.58
CA VAL A 124 24.69 0.30 30.04
C VAL A 124 24.14 -1.08 30.43
N GLY A 125 24.97 -1.87 31.13
CA GLY A 125 24.57 -3.18 31.67
C GLY A 125 23.84 -3.07 33.01
N THR A 126 23.04 -4.09 33.35
CA THR A 126 22.18 -4.14 34.54
C THR A 126 22.92 -4.20 35.89
N ASN A 127 24.24 -4.35 35.89
CA ASN A 127 25.04 -4.48 37.11
C ASN A 127 25.49 -3.14 37.74
N ASP A 128 25.54 -2.04 36.99
CA ASP A 128 25.95 -0.74 37.55
C ASP A 128 24.90 -0.15 38.51
N THR A 129 23.63 -0.54 38.35
CA THR A 129 22.50 -0.13 39.19
C THR A 129 22.21 -1.11 40.33
N ALA A 130 22.84 -2.28 40.35
CA ALA A 130 22.48 -3.36 41.27
C ALA A 130 23.14 -3.26 42.66
N ARG A 131 24.20 -2.45 42.85
CA ARG A 131 24.95 -2.37 44.12
C ARG A 131 25.29 -0.94 44.59
N SER A 132 24.80 0.09 43.91
CA SER A 132 25.13 1.50 44.19
C SER A 132 23.85 2.27 44.54
N SER A 133 23.90 3.25 45.45
CA SER A 133 22.72 4.10 45.70
C SER A 133 22.38 4.91 44.44
N PRO A 134 21.09 5.18 44.16
CA PRO A 134 20.68 5.96 42.99
C PRO A 134 21.41 7.31 42.88
N ASP A 135 21.64 7.99 44.01
CA ASP A 135 22.36 9.27 44.04
C ASP A 135 23.82 9.16 43.59
N HIS A 136 24.49 8.04 43.86
CA HIS A 136 25.88 7.81 43.42
C HIS A 136 25.94 7.58 41.90
N VAL A 137 25.01 6.78 41.39
CA VAL A 137 24.90 6.54 39.94
C VAL A 137 24.62 7.85 39.23
N MET A 138 23.68 8.65 39.74
CA MET A 138 23.36 9.97 39.21
C MET A 138 24.54 10.95 39.24
N GLY A 139 25.36 10.91 40.30
CA GLY A 139 26.61 11.67 40.38
C GLY A 139 27.59 11.31 39.27
N ASP A 140 27.77 10.01 39.02
CA ASP A 140 28.69 9.51 37.98
C ASP A 140 28.21 9.89 36.56
N TYR A 141 26.90 9.83 36.28
CA TYR A 141 26.33 10.27 34.99
C TYR A 141 26.45 11.79 34.78
N ARG A 142 26.24 12.61 35.82
CA ARG A 142 26.42 14.06 35.73
C ARG A 142 27.89 14.42 35.46
N ALA A 143 28.83 13.73 36.11
CA ALA A 143 30.24 13.90 35.87
C ALA A 143 30.64 13.51 34.43
N LEU A 144 30.08 12.42 33.90
CA LEU A 144 30.25 12.01 32.51
C LEU A 144 29.72 13.07 31.54
N GLY A 145 28.49 13.55 31.75
CA GLY A 145 27.88 14.59 30.91
C GLY A 145 28.67 15.90 30.90
N ALA A 146 29.19 16.33 32.06
CA ALA A 146 30.07 17.50 32.14
C ALA A 146 31.37 17.33 31.33
N ARG A 147 32.00 16.15 31.41
CA ARG A 147 33.24 15.84 30.69
C ARG A 147 33.05 15.77 29.16
N LEU A 148 31.90 15.28 28.71
CA LEU A 148 31.54 15.21 27.29
C LEU A 148 31.35 16.60 26.68
N ARG A 149 30.76 17.53 27.45
CA ARG A 149 30.61 18.94 27.03
C ARG A 149 31.94 19.65 26.81
N GLU A 150 32.96 19.34 27.62
CA GLU A 150 34.31 19.92 27.47
C GLU A 150 35.06 19.39 26.24
N THR A 151 34.72 18.18 25.76
CA THR A 151 35.47 17.49 24.69
C THR A 151 34.79 17.55 23.32
N GLY A 152 33.54 18.01 23.24
CA GLY A 152 32.80 18.15 21.96
C GLY A 152 32.38 16.82 21.32
N VAL A 153 32.28 15.76 22.13
CA VAL A 153 32.01 14.38 21.69
C VAL A 153 30.50 14.11 21.68
N GLN A 154 29.99 13.47 20.62
CA GLN A 154 28.59 13.03 20.56
C GLN A 154 28.44 11.67 21.24
N VAL A 155 27.41 11.48 22.07
CA VAL A 155 27.18 10.22 22.80
C VAL A 155 25.81 9.63 22.48
N VAL A 156 25.79 8.32 22.23
CA VAL A 156 24.56 7.55 22.05
C VAL A 156 24.48 6.48 23.13
N PHE A 157 23.43 6.51 23.94
CA PHE A 157 23.12 5.47 24.91
C PHE A 157 22.26 4.39 24.26
N LEU A 158 22.62 3.12 24.48
CA LEU A 158 21.82 1.96 24.06
C LEU A 158 21.41 1.16 25.29
N SER A 159 20.10 0.98 25.49
CA SER A 159 19.55 0.03 26.46
C SER A 159 18.95 -1.19 25.75
N ILE A 160 19.23 -2.39 26.25
CA ILE A 160 18.60 -3.63 25.77
C ILE A 160 17.61 -4.11 26.81
N LEU A 161 16.32 -3.92 26.53
CA LEU A 161 15.23 -4.56 27.25
C LEU A 161 15.15 -6.03 26.82
N GLN A 162 15.82 -6.94 27.53
CA GLN A 162 15.58 -8.37 27.37
C GLN A 162 14.24 -8.76 28.03
N ARG A 163 13.20 -8.99 27.21
CA ARG A 163 12.01 -9.74 27.61
C ARG A 163 12.33 -11.23 27.61
N SER A 164 12.32 -11.91 28.75
CA SER A 164 12.24 -13.38 28.82
C SER A 164 11.77 -13.91 30.18
N CYS A 165 10.74 -14.79 30.11
CA CYS A 165 10.23 -15.76 31.11
C CYS A 165 9.45 -15.21 32.33
N PHE A 166 8.33 -15.81 32.80
CA PHE A 166 8.05 -17.24 33.00
C PHE A 166 6.55 -17.59 32.90
N SER A 167 6.30 -18.86 32.54
CA SER A 167 5.01 -19.56 32.65
C SER A 167 4.96 -20.44 33.91
N ARG A 168 3.73 -20.82 34.31
CA ARG A 168 3.29 -21.75 35.40
C ARG A 168 3.05 -21.16 36.79
N VAL A 169 1.78 -21.13 37.21
CA VAL A 169 1.26 -21.80 38.44
C VAL A 169 -0.18 -22.28 38.18
N ARG A 170 -0.52 -23.48 38.66
CA ARG A 170 -1.88 -24.07 38.68
C ARG A 170 -2.44 -24.06 40.11
N HIS A 171 -3.77 -23.90 40.17
CA HIS A 171 -4.78 -24.35 41.14
C HIS A 171 -5.08 -23.56 42.43
N GLY A 172 -6.38 -23.21 42.59
CA GLY A 172 -6.99 -22.83 43.86
C GLY A 172 -8.40 -22.17 43.82
N LEU A 173 -9.42 -22.87 43.27
CA LEU A 173 -10.89 -22.83 43.58
C LEU A 173 -11.72 -21.50 43.59
N PRO A 174 -13.07 -21.58 43.41
CA PRO A 174 -13.89 -20.50 42.86
C PRO A 174 -14.66 -19.72 43.94
N GLY A 175 -14.65 -18.39 43.80
CA GLY A 175 -15.57 -17.48 44.47
C GLY A 175 -16.27 -16.63 43.43
N VAL A 176 -17.51 -16.98 43.10
CA VAL A 176 -18.38 -16.19 42.24
C VAL A 176 -18.69 -14.88 42.97
N CYS A 177 -18.06 -13.79 42.52
CA CYS A 177 -18.49 -12.44 42.82
C CYS A 177 -18.86 -11.80 41.49
N THR A 178 -20.15 -11.89 41.11
CA THR A 178 -20.70 -11.14 39.98
C THR A 178 -20.75 -9.67 40.37
N VAL A 179 -19.66 -8.97 40.13
CA VAL A 179 -19.66 -7.52 40.02
C VAL A 179 -20.33 -7.20 38.67
N PRO A 180 -21.39 -6.38 38.62
CA PRO A 180 -21.90 -5.91 37.34
C PRO A 180 -20.83 -5.00 36.75
N GLN A 181 -20.00 -5.56 35.86
CA GLN A 181 -19.12 -4.80 35.01
C GLN A 181 -20.03 -4.00 34.08
N ARG A 182 -20.34 -2.76 34.47
CA ARG A 182 -20.73 -1.75 33.48
C ARG A 182 -19.53 -1.62 32.56
N THR A 183 -19.59 -2.26 31.41
CA THR A 183 -18.72 -1.99 30.28
C THR A 183 -19.05 -0.56 29.85
N PHE A 184 -18.37 0.42 30.43
CA PHE A 184 -18.24 1.71 29.78
C PHE A 184 -17.56 1.41 28.44
N ALA A 185 -18.32 1.55 27.35
CA ALA A 185 -17.73 1.52 26.02
C ALA A 185 -16.63 2.58 26.02
N GLU A 186 -15.39 2.18 25.76
CA GLU A 186 -14.25 3.07 25.70
C GLU A 186 -14.51 4.09 24.58
N GLN A 187 -14.80 5.32 24.98
CA GLN A 187 -15.23 6.38 24.09
C GLN A 187 -14.00 7.02 23.44
N VAL A 188 -13.96 7.02 22.11
CA VAL A 188 -12.85 7.62 21.35
C VAL A 188 -13.32 8.90 20.68
N ASP A 189 -12.72 10.03 21.04
CA ASP A 189 -12.91 11.27 20.29
C ASP A 189 -11.90 11.37 19.14
N ALA A 190 -12.33 11.83 17.97
CA ALA A 190 -11.53 11.99 16.76
C ALA A 190 -11.88 13.29 16.02
N ASP A 191 -10.96 13.77 15.17
CA ASP A 191 -11.29 14.84 14.22
C ASP A 191 -11.86 14.27 12.92
N VAL A 192 -11.32 13.12 12.49
CA VAL A 192 -11.75 12.42 11.27
C VAL A 192 -11.87 10.93 11.56
N THR A 193 -13.04 10.36 11.26
CA THR A 193 -13.26 8.90 11.29
C THR A 193 -13.49 8.40 9.88
N VAL A 194 -12.58 7.55 9.40
CA VAL A 194 -12.68 6.89 8.10
C VAL A 194 -13.32 5.51 8.27
N ILE A 195 -14.35 5.20 7.47
CA ILE A 195 -15.02 3.89 7.49
C ILE A 195 -14.61 3.12 6.23
N GLY A 196 -13.81 2.06 6.41
CA GLY A 196 -13.20 1.26 5.36
C GLY A 196 -11.71 1.55 5.17
N SER A 197 -10.91 0.51 5.02
CA SER A 197 -9.45 0.60 4.87
C SER A 197 -8.95 0.18 3.48
N GLY A 198 -9.80 0.28 2.45
CA GLY A 198 -9.36 0.16 1.04
C GLY A 198 -8.41 1.29 0.63
N PRO A 199 -7.90 1.29 -0.62
CA PRO A 199 -6.97 2.29 -1.14
C PRO A 199 -7.29 3.72 -0.71
N GLY A 200 -8.49 4.22 -1.03
CA GLY A 200 -8.89 5.57 -0.62
C GLY A 200 -8.97 5.77 0.89
N GLY A 201 -9.45 4.78 1.64
CA GLY A 201 -9.67 4.90 3.08
C GLY A 201 -8.37 4.92 3.90
N TYR A 202 -7.46 3.96 3.67
CA TYR A 202 -6.22 3.91 4.44
C TYR A 202 -5.29 5.09 4.09
N VAL A 203 -5.24 5.50 2.83
CA VAL A 203 -4.47 6.68 2.40
C VAL A 203 -5.06 7.95 3.00
N ALA A 204 -6.37 8.13 2.96
CA ALA A 204 -7.03 9.30 3.57
C ALA A 204 -6.78 9.36 5.08
N ALA A 205 -6.83 8.24 5.80
CA ALA A 205 -6.55 8.20 7.23
C ALA A 205 -5.10 8.63 7.55
N ILE A 206 -4.13 8.13 6.79
CA ILE A 206 -2.71 8.52 6.91
C ILE A 206 -2.53 10.00 6.61
N LYS A 207 -3.07 10.48 5.48
CA LYS A 207 -2.94 11.88 5.07
C LYS A 207 -3.62 12.82 6.06
N ALA A 208 -4.79 12.46 6.59
CA ALA A 208 -5.47 13.24 7.63
C ALA A 208 -4.58 13.38 8.89
N ALA A 209 -3.96 12.29 9.33
CA ALA A 209 -3.04 12.32 10.47
C ALA A 209 -1.80 13.19 10.19
N GLN A 210 -1.25 13.13 8.98
CA GLN A 210 -0.13 13.99 8.55
C GLN A 210 -0.51 15.48 8.52
N LEU A 211 -1.79 15.80 8.27
CA LEU A 211 -2.32 17.17 8.34
C LEU A 211 -2.68 17.62 9.77
N GLY A 212 -2.43 16.78 10.78
CA GLY A 212 -2.63 17.10 12.19
C GLY A 212 -3.99 16.69 12.77
N PHE A 213 -4.85 16.02 11.99
CA PHE A 213 -6.11 15.48 12.53
C PHE A 213 -5.86 14.25 13.41
N LYS A 214 -6.59 14.13 14.52
CA LYS A 214 -6.70 12.86 15.23
C LYS A 214 -7.57 11.91 14.41
N ALA A 215 -6.93 11.02 13.64
CA ALA A 215 -7.59 10.13 12.71
C ALA A 215 -7.87 8.74 13.31
N VAL A 216 -9.10 8.26 13.10
CA VAL A 216 -9.53 6.88 13.38
C VAL A 216 -9.90 6.21 12.06
N CYS A 217 -9.48 4.98 11.84
CA CYS A 217 -9.90 4.16 10.70
C CYS A 217 -10.61 2.90 11.21
N VAL A 218 -11.84 2.69 10.75
CA VAL A 218 -12.69 1.54 11.10
C VAL A 218 -12.68 0.53 9.96
N GLU A 219 -12.27 -0.72 10.24
CA GLU A 219 -12.25 -1.79 9.25
C GLU A 219 -12.94 -3.05 9.81
N LYS A 220 -13.84 -3.64 9.03
CA LYS A 220 -14.60 -4.82 9.44
C LYS A 220 -13.86 -6.14 9.16
N ASN A 221 -12.96 -6.13 8.18
CA ASN A 221 -12.20 -7.32 7.79
C ASN A 221 -11.01 -7.53 8.74
N GLU A 222 -10.48 -8.76 8.75
CA GLU A 222 -9.34 -9.14 9.59
C GLU A 222 -8.06 -8.32 9.28
N THR A 223 -7.91 -7.86 8.05
CA THR A 223 -6.73 -7.13 7.58
C THR A 223 -7.11 -5.86 6.82
N LEU A 224 -6.18 -4.89 6.84
CA LEU A 224 -6.32 -3.60 6.16
C LEU A 224 -6.10 -3.74 4.64
N GLY A 225 -6.37 -2.68 3.88
CA GLY A 225 -6.08 -2.60 2.43
C GLY A 225 -7.26 -2.95 1.52
N GLY A 226 -8.40 -3.36 2.11
CA GLY A 226 -9.67 -3.59 1.41
C GLY A 226 -9.58 -4.56 0.22
N THR A 227 -10.43 -4.38 -0.78
CA THR A 227 -10.50 -5.26 -1.96
C THR A 227 -9.20 -5.30 -2.73
N CYS A 228 -8.58 -4.16 -3.01
CA CYS A 228 -7.42 -4.09 -3.89
C CYS A 228 -6.23 -4.91 -3.37
N LEU A 229 -5.97 -4.85 -2.07
CA LEU A 229 -4.84 -5.54 -1.46
C LEU A 229 -5.12 -7.02 -1.22
N ASN A 230 -6.32 -7.35 -0.74
CA ASN A 230 -6.63 -8.69 -0.25
C ASN A 230 -7.16 -9.63 -1.34
N VAL A 231 -8.03 -9.13 -2.23
CA VAL A 231 -8.82 -9.97 -3.17
C VAL A 231 -8.98 -9.33 -4.56
N GLY A 232 -8.05 -8.46 -4.95
CA GLY A 232 -8.14 -7.65 -6.17
C GLY A 232 -6.79 -7.44 -6.86
N CYS A 233 -6.32 -6.20 -6.88
CA CYS A 233 -5.14 -5.76 -7.61
C CYS A 233 -3.89 -6.60 -7.31
N ILE A 234 -3.47 -6.69 -6.05
CA ILE A 234 -2.22 -7.36 -5.69
C ILE A 234 -2.23 -8.85 -5.99
N PRO A 235 -3.24 -9.64 -5.55
CA PRO A 235 -3.26 -11.07 -5.84
C PRO A 235 -3.39 -11.36 -7.34
N SER A 236 -4.15 -10.56 -8.10
CA SER A 236 -4.24 -10.74 -9.57
C SER A 236 -2.91 -10.45 -10.25
N LYS A 237 -2.20 -9.38 -9.88
CA LYS A 237 -0.93 -9.00 -10.51
C LYS A 237 0.19 -9.99 -10.18
N ALA A 238 0.19 -10.54 -8.97
CA ALA A 238 1.08 -11.63 -8.61
C ALA A 238 0.85 -12.87 -9.50
N LEU A 239 -0.40 -13.29 -9.69
CA LEU A 239 -0.72 -14.44 -10.54
C LEU A 239 -0.51 -14.18 -12.04
N LEU A 240 -0.78 -12.96 -12.52
CA LEU A 240 -0.50 -12.55 -13.90
C LEU A 240 1.00 -12.64 -14.20
N ASN A 241 1.84 -12.11 -13.31
CA ASN A 241 3.29 -12.21 -13.43
C ASN A 241 3.77 -13.66 -13.41
N ASN A 242 3.35 -14.44 -12.40
CA ASN A 242 3.82 -15.82 -12.24
C ASN A 242 3.35 -16.75 -13.38
N SER A 243 2.10 -16.61 -13.83
CA SER A 243 1.57 -17.36 -14.97
C SER A 243 2.22 -16.95 -16.30
N HIS A 244 2.61 -15.68 -16.45
CA HIS A 244 3.38 -15.22 -17.61
C HIS A 244 4.78 -15.85 -17.64
N LEU A 245 5.52 -15.83 -16.51
CA LEU A 245 6.83 -16.48 -16.41
C LEU A 245 6.75 -17.98 -16.69
N TYR A 246 5.72 -18.65 -16.15
CA TYR A 246 5.46 -20.06 -16.46
C TYR A 246 5.22 -20.27 -17.96
N HIS A 247 4.41 -19.42 -18.59
CA HIS A 247 4.11 -19.51 -20.02
C HIS A 247 5.36 -19.32 -20.89
N LEU A 248 6.25 -18.38 -20.56
CA LEU A 248 7.51 -18.17 -21.31
C LEU A 248 8.43 -19.40 -21.22
N ALA A 249 8.56 -19.97 -20.02
CA ALA A 249 9.40 -21.13 -19.77
C ALA A 249 8.82 -22.45 -20.33
N HIS A 250 7.50 -22.64 -20.25
CA HIS A 250 6.80 -23.83 -20.73
C HIS A 250 6.53 -23.80 -22.23
N GLY A 251 6.36 -22.61 -22.80
CA GLY A 251 6.10 -22.39 -24.21
C GLY A 251 7.35 -22.49 -25.07
N LYS A 252 7.36 -21.73 -26.17
CA LYS A 252 8.48 -21.70 -27.14
C LYS A 252 9.44 -20.54 -26.91
N ASP A 253 9.11 -19.62 -26.00
CA ASP A 253 9.88 -18.38 -25.83
C ASP A 253 11.30 -18.65 -25.34
N PHE A 254 11.47 -19.34 -24.20
CA PHE A 254 12.81 -19.66 -23.67
C PHE A 254 13.66 -20.45 -24.65
N ALA A 255 13.08 -21.46 -25.31
CA ALA A 255 13.77 -22.24 -26.34
C ALA A 255 14.24 -21.37 -27.52
N SER A 256 13.44 -20.38 -27.94
CA SER A 256 13.83 -19.45 -29.01
C SER A 256 15.00 -18.53 -28.63
N ARG A 257 15.28 -18.39 -27.33
CA ARG A 257 16.39 -17.60 -26.77
C ARG A 257 17.61 -18.45 -26.41
N GLY A 258 17.60 -19.74 -26.73
CA GLY A 258 18.67 -20.67 -26.38
C GLY A 258 18.67 -21.09 -24.90
N ILE A 259 17.55 -20.93 -24.19
CA ILE A 259 17.38 -21.37 -22.81
C ILE A 259 16.59 -22.68 -22.83
N GLU A 260 17.30 -23.79 -22.69
CA GLU A 260 16.68 -25.13 -22.67
C GLU A 260 16.31 -25.55 -21.25
N VAL A 261 15.03 -25.89 -21.04
CA VAL A 261 14.50 -26.33 -19.74
C VAL A 261 13.91 -27.72 -19.88
N THR A 262 14.41 -28.68 -19.09
CA THR A 262 13.86 -30.04 -19.03
C THR A 262 13.11 -30.26 -17.72
N GLY A 263 11.99 -30.99 -17.77
CA GLY A 263 11.23 -31.35 -16.57
C GLY A 263 10.44 -30.22 -15.89
N LEU A 264 10.17 -29.10 -16.57
CA LEU A 264 9.36 -28.01 -16.02
C LEU A 264 7.95 -28.50 -15.65
N ARG A 265 7.52 -28.20 -14.42
CA ARG A 265 6.18 -28.53 -13.89
C ARG A 265 5.63 -27.35 -13.11
N LEU A 266 4.31 -27.15 -13.21
CA LEU A 266 3.59 -26.22 -12.37
C LEU A 266 3.49 -26.78 -10.94
N ASN A 267 3.89 -25.99 -9.95
CA ASN A 267 3.51 -26.18 -8.55
C ASN A 267 2.57 -25.04 -8.16
N LEU A 268 1.27 -25.30 -8.23
CA LEU A 268 0.24 -24.27 -8.00
C LEU A 268 0.20 -23.83 -6.53
N GLU A 269 0.43 -24.73 -5.59
CA GLU A 269 0.45 -24.43 -4.16
C GLU A 269 1.52 -23.38 -3.84
N LYS A 270 2.75 -23.57 -4.33
CA LYS A 270 3.84 -22.58 -4.16
C LYS A 270 3.57 -21.26 -4.88
N MET A 271 2.91 -21.30 -6.04
CA MET A 271 2.50 -20.07 -6.74
C MET A 271 1.46 -19.28 -5.93
N MET A 272 0.51 -19.97 -5.30
CA MET A 272 -0.48 -19.37 -4.40
C MET A 272 0.14 -18.90 -3.08
N GLU A 273 1.15 -19.61 -2.56
CA GLU A 273 1.93 -19.19 -1.39
C GLU A 273 2.67 -17.88 -1.67
N GLN A 274 3.35 -17.75 -2.82
CA GLN A 274 4.04 -16.51 -3.21
C GLN A 274 3.07 -15.32 -3.27
N LYS A 275 1.90 -15.51 -3.90
CA LYS A 275 0.81 -14.52 -3.94
C LYS A 275 0.40 -14.11 -2.51
N SER A 276 0.13 -15.08 -1.65
CA SER A 276 -0.32 -14.86 -0.27
C SER A 276 0.74 -14.17 0.58
N GLY A 277 2.03 -14.49 0.35
CA GLY A 277 3.17 -13.82 0.98
C GLY A 277 3.24 -12.32 0.64
N ALA A 278 3.01 -11.96 -0.62
CA ALA A 278 2.96 -10.55 -1.04
C ALA A 278 1.79 -9.80 -0.37
N VAL A 279 0.59 -10.39 -0.35
CA VAL A 279 -0.57 -9.81 0.34
C VAL A 279 -0.30 -9.62 1.84
N LYS A 280 0.26 -10.63 2.51
CA LYS A 280 0.60 -10.56 3.93
C LYS A 280 1.65 -9.48 4.24
N ALA A 281 2.66 -9.35 3.40
CA ALA A 281 3.70 -8.34 3.57
C ALA A 281 3.12 -6.92 3.47
N LEU A 282 2.30 -6.66 2.44
CA LEU A 282 1.75 -5.33 2.20
C LEU A 282 0.65 -4.96 3.21
N THR A 283 -0.22 -5.90 3.60
CA THR A 283 -1.22 -5.66 4.66
C THR A 283 -0.55 -5.35 6.00
N GLY A 284 0.53 -6.06 6.35
CA GLY A 284 1.39 -5.75 7.50
C GLY A 284 2.06 -4.37 7.39
N GLY A 285 2.45 -3.98 6.18
CA GLY A 285 2.97 -2.65 5.87
C GLY A 285 1.97 -1.54 6.19
N ILE A 286 0.70 -1.67 5.82
CA ILE A 286 -0.33 -0.68 6.16
C ILE A 286 -0.51 -0.58 7.69
N ALA A 287 -0.55 -1.71 8.40
CA ALA A 287 -0.65 -1.69 9.85
C ALA A 287 0.55 -0.99 10.52
N HIS A 288 1.75 -1.12 9.95
CA HIS A 288 2.93 -0.36 10.37
C HIS A 288 2.78 1.14 10.07
N LEU A 289 2.33 1.50 8.87
CA LEU A 289 2.10 2.89 8.48
C LEU A 289 1.07 3.59 9.38
N PHE A 290 0.00 2.90 9.77
CA PHE A 290 -0.98 3.44 10.72
C PHE A 290 -0.33 3.76 12.07
N LYS A 291 0.48 2.84 12.61
CA LYS A 291 1.21 3.08 13.87
C LYS A 291 2.18 4.25 13.75
N GLN A 292 2.95 4.30 12.66
CA GLN A 292 3.91 5.37 12.40
C GLN A 292 3.24 6.74 12.32
N ASN A 293 2.06 6.82 11.68
CA ASN A 293 1.30 8.06 11.53
C ASN A 293 0.29 8.28 12.67
N LYS A 294 0.33 7.49 13.76
CA LYS A 294 -0.59 7.60 14.91
C LYS A 294 -2.07 7.50 14.54
N VAL A 295 -2.41 6.79 13.46
CA VAL A 295 -3.79 6.46 13.09
C VAL A 295 -4.31 5.36 14.00
N VAL A 296 -5.44 5.61 14.66
CA VAL A 296 -6.09 4.61 15.51
C VAL A 296 -6.89 3.65 14.64
N HIS A 297 -6.49 2.38 14.61
CA HIS A 297 -7.25 1.32 13.95
C HIS A 297 -8.30 0.74 14.91
N VAL A 298 -9.56 0.75 14.49
CA VAL A 298 -10.67 0.08 15.17
C VAL A 298 -11.18 -1.05 14.28
N SER A 299 -11.00 -2.30 14.73
CA SER A 299 -11.59 -3.44 14.05
C SER A 299 -13.06 -3.56 14.42
N GLY A 300 -13.94 -3.66 13.42
CA GLY A 300 -15.39 -3.79 13.58
C GLY A 300 -16.18 -3.21 12.41
N PHE A 301 -17.46 -3.55 12.34
CA PHE A 301 -18.38 -3.01 11.36
C PHE A 301 -18.84 -1.60 11.77
N GLY A 302 -18.40 -0.58 11.04
CA GLY A 302 -18.78 0.81 11.28
C GLY A 302 -20.20 1.12 10.79
N LYS A 303 -21.06 1.61 11.68
CA LYS A 303 -22.36 2.23 11.36
C LYS A 303 -22.32 3.69 11.80
N ILE A 304 -22.80 4.60 10.95
CA ILE A 304 -23.01 6.00 11.33
C ILE A 304 -24.28 6.07 12.15
N THR A 305 -24.15 6.41 13.42
CA THR A 305 -25.25 6.45 14.41
C THR A 305 -25.68 7.86 14.77
N GLY A 306 -24.96 8.87 14.28
CA GLY A 306 -25.34 10.28 14.34
C GLY A 306 -24.44 11.14 13.45
N LYS A 307 -24.76 12.43 13.31
CA LYS A 307 -23.98 13.35 12.47
C LYS A 307 -22.49 13.41 12.83
N ASN A 308 -22.17 13.17 14.10
CA ASN A 308 -20.81 13.25 14.66
C ASN A 308 -20.44 11.97 15.40
N GLN A 309 -21.02 10.83 15.04
CA GLN A 309 -20.83 9.58 15.77
C GLN A 309 -20.85 8.36 14.86
N VAL A 310 -19.86 7.49 15.05
CA VAL A 310 -19.74 6.17 14.42
C VAL A 310 -19.67 5.11 15.51
N THR A 311 -20.43 4.04 15.36
CA THR A 311 -20.35 2.86 16.21
C THR A 311 -19.72 1.71 15.43
N ALA A 312 -18.60 1.18 15.91
CA ALA A 312 -17.97 -0.01 15.35
C ALA A 312 -18.39 -1.24 16.16
N THR A 313 -19.08 -2.19 15.52
CA THR A 313 -19.49 -3.46 16.13
C THR A 313 -18.49 -4.56 15.79
N LYS A 314 -17.86 -5.16 16.79
CA LYS A 314 -16.90 -6.26 16.63
C LYS A 314 -17.62 -7.58 16.39
N GLU A 315 -16.88 -8.61 15.99
CA GLU A 315 -17.42 -9.95 15.75
C GLU A 315 -18.06 -10.58 16.99
N ASP A 316 -17.56 -10.26 18.19
CA ASP A 316 -18.13 -10.72 19.47
C ASP A 316 -19.40 -9.95 19.89
N GLY A 317 -19.85 -8.99 19.08
CA GLY A 317 -20.99 -8.13 19.35
C GLY A 317 -20.69 -6.94 20.27
N SER A 318 -19.47 -6.84 20.82
CA SER A 318 -19.05 -5.64 21.56
C SER A 318 -18.97 -4.44 20.62
N THR A 319 -19.20 -3.25 21.18
CA THR A 319 -19.25 -2.01 20.40
C THR A 319 -18.22 -1.01 20.89
N GLN A 320 -17.67 -0.24 19.95
CA GLN A 320 -16.80 0.90 20.23
C GLN A 320 -17.43 2.15 19.65
N LEU A 321 -17.62 3.16 20.50
CA LEU A 321 -18.23 4.43 20.13
C LEU A 321 -17.14 5.44 19.79
N ILE A 322 -17.26 6.07 18.62
CA ILE A 322 -16.31 7.07 18.13
C ILE A 322 -17.08 8.37 17.89
N ASN A 323 -16.84 9.37 18.73
CA ASN A 323 -17.32 10.73 18.47
C ASN A 323 -16.32 11.43 17.56
N THR A 324 -16.83 12.11 16.53
CA THR A 324 -15.96 12.66 15.51
C THR A 324 -16.50 13.94 14.87
N LYS A 325 -15.60 14.85 14.51
CA LYS A 325 -16.00 16.07 13.79
C LYS A 325 -16.42 15.74 12.36
N ASN A 326 -15.63 14.93 11.65
CA ASN A 326 -15.87 14.56 10.26
C ASN A 326 -15.90 13.04 10.06
N ILE A 327 -16.77 12.57 9.17
CA ILE A 327 -16.88 11.15 8.80
C ILE A 327 -16.53 11.02 7.32
N LEU A 328 -15.61 10.12 6.98
CA LEU A 328 -15.24 9.81 5.60
C LEU A 328 -15.64 8.36 5.27
N ILE A 329 -16.58 8.20 4.35
CA ILE A 329 -17.06 6.90 3.89
C ILE A 329 -16.16 6.42 2.75
N ALA A 330 -15.42 5.34 3.00
CA ALA A 330 -14.55 4.67 2.04
C ALA A 330 -14.83 3.15 1.99
N THR A 331 -16.12 2.78 2.06
CA THR A 331 -16.60 1.40 2.21
C THR A 331 -16.47 0.55 0.95
N GLY A 332 -16.10 1.18 -0.17
CA GLY A 332 -15.70 0.49 -1.39
C GLY A 332 -16.85 -0.15 -2.16
N SER A 333 -16.60 -1.34 -2.71
CA SER A 333 -17.51 -2.08 -3.57
C SER A 333 -17.56 -3.56 -3.24
N GLU A 334 -18.57 -4.25 -3.78
CA GLU A 334 -18.69 -5.70 -3.81
C GLU A 334 -18.93 -6.23 -5.23
N VAL A 335 -18.84 -7.54 -5.41
CA VAL A 335 -19.11 -8.21 -6.69
C VAL A 335 -20.59 -8.02 -7.04
N ALA A 336 -20.87 -7.64 -8.29
CA ALA A 336 -22.25 -7.56 -8.76
C ALA A 336 -22.80 -8.99 -8.94
N PRO A 337 -23.87 -9.38 -8.21
CA PRO A 337 -24.44 -10.71 -8.36
C PRO A 337 -25.13 -10.85 -9.72
N PHE A 338 -24.99 -12.01 -10.35
CA PHE A 338 -25.74 -12.34 -11.56
C PHE A 338 -27.12 -12.92 -11.17
N PRO A 339 -28.25 -12.30 -11.55
CA PRO A 339 -29.56 -12.82 -11.21
C PRO A 339 -29.77 -14.26 -11.70
N GLY A 340 -30.12 -15.17 -10.78
CA GLY A 340 -30.35 -16.59 -11.10
C GLY A 340 -29.10 -17.48 -11.09
N ILE A 341 -27.90 -16.94 -10.85
CA ILE A 341 -26.68 -17.71 -10.66
C ILE A 341 -26.13 -17.42 -9.26
N MET A 342 -26.10 -18.43 -8.40
CA MET A 342 -25.54 -18.30 -7.05
C MET A 342 -24.06 -18.67 -7.07
N ILE A 343 -23.22 -17.74 -6.58
CA ILE A 343 -21.79 -17.95 -6.40
C ILE A 343 -21.58 -18.77 -5.11
N ASP A 344 -20.89 -19.91 -5.23
CA ASP A 344 -20.56 -20.81 -4.13
C ASP A 344 -19.09 -20.70 -3.69
N GLU A 345 -18.27 -19.96 -4.44
CA GLU A 345 -16.81 -19.84 -4.27
C GLU A 345 -16.05 -21.18 -4.29
N ASP A 346 -16.65 -22.20 -4.91
CA ASP A 346 -16.08 -23.53 -5.14
C ASP A 346 -16.00 -23.83 -6.66
N THR A 347 -17.16 -23.97 -7.31
CA THR A 347 -17.26 -24.25 -8.75
C THR A 347 -17.82 -23.06 -9.54
N ILE A 348 -18.70 -22.27 -8.92
CA ILE A 348 -19.17 -20.99 -9.43
C ILE A 348 -18.56 -19.92 -8.54
N VAL A 349 -17.54 -19.24 -9.06
CA VAL A 349 -16.68 -18.36 -8.29
C VAL A 349 -16.85 -16.90 -8.71
N SER A 350 -16.60 -15.99 -7.76
CA SER A 350 -16.31 -14.60 -8.09
C SER A 350 -14.82 -14.44 -8.42
N SER A 351 -14.38 -13.19 -8.60
CA SER A 351 -12.94 -12.89 -8.67
C SER A 351 -12.17 -13.38 -7.43
N THR A 352 -12.81 -13.41 -6.25
CA THR A 352 -12.16 -13.86 -5.01
C THR A 352 -11.84 -15.35 -5.05
N GLY A 353 -12.82 -16.21 -5.38
CA GLY A 353 -12.58 -17.65 -5.53
C GLY A 353 -11.62 -17.97 -6.66
N ALA A 354 -11.73 -17.27 -7.80
CA ALA A 354 -10.82 -17.44 -8.94
C ALA A 354 -9.36 -17.07 -8.66
N LEU A 355 -9.07 -16.33 -7.59
CA LEU A 355 -7.69 -16.02 -7.14
C LEU A 355 -7.11 -17.09 -6.20
N SER A 356 -7.87 -18.12 -5.85
CA SER A 356 -7.52 -19.11 -4.81
C SER A 356 -7.93 -20.54 -5.18
N LEU A 357 -8.06 -20.85 -6.47
CA LEU A 357 -8.36 -22.21 -6.92
C LEU A 357 -7.26 -23.18 -6.51
N LYS A 358 -7.66 -24.38 -6.09
CA LYS A 358 -6.75 -25.42 -5.61
C LYS A 358 -6.10 -26.23 -6.74
N GLN A 359 -6.67 -26.16 -7.94
CA GLN A 359 -6.19 -26.83 -9.15
C GLN A 359 -6.53 -25.99 -10.37
N VAL A 360 -5.78 -26.17 -11.46
CA VAL A 360 -6.11 -25.57 -12.76
C VAL A 360 -7.35 -26.29 -13.32
N PRO A 361 -8.45 -25.59 -13.63
CA PRO A 361 -9.62 -26.22 -14.23
C PRO A 361 -9.30 -26.70 -15.66
N GLU A 362 -9.89 -27.80 -16.11
CA GLU A 362 -9.74 -28.25 -17.50
C GLU A 362 -10.46 -27.27 -18.44
N LYS A 363 -11.72 -26.91 -18.13
CA LYS A 363 -12.52 -25.92 -18.84
C LYS A 363 -13.06 -24.86 -17.90
N MET A 364 -12.88 -23.60 -18.27
CA MET A 364 -13.35 -22.44 -17.54
C MET A 364 -14.20 -21.53 -18.44
N VAL A 365 -15.39 -21.18 -17.99
CA VAL A 365 -16.21 -20.13 -18.61
C VAL A 365 -16.14 -18.87 -17.76
N VAL A 366 -16.00 -17.72 -18.42
CA VAL A 366 -15.96 -16.41 -17.78
C VAL A 366 -17.15 -15.60 -18.26
N ILE A 367 -17.99 -15.11 -17.35
CA ILE A 367 -19.10 -14.21 -17.68
C ILE A 367 -18.64 -12.76 -17.51
N GLY A 368 -18.45 -12.09 -18.65
CA GLY A 368 -17.91 -10.74 -18.77
C GLY A 368 -16.48 -10.74 -19.29
N ALA A 369 -16.23 -10.02 -20.38
CA ALA A 369 -14.91 -9.78 -20.98
C ALA A 369 -14.37 -8.37 -20.64
N GLY A 370 -14.76 -7.82 -19.49
CA GLY A 370 -14.13 -6.65 -18.90
C GLY A 370 -12.75 -6.95 -18.32
N VAL A 371 -12.09 -5.93 -17.75
CA VAL A 371 -10.71 -5.98 -17.23
C VAL A 371 -10.45 -7.22 -16.35
N ILE A 372 -11.26 -7.42 -15.30
CA ILE A 372 -11.10 -8.55 -14.36
C ILE A 372 -11.25 -9.90 -15.08
N GLY A 373 -12.23 -10.01 -15.98
CA GLY A 373 -12.52 -11.25 -16.68
C GLY A 373 -11.39 -11.70 -17.60
N VAL A 374 -10.82 -10.77 -18.37
CA VAL A 374 -9.69 -11.09 -19.26
C VAL A 374 -8.39 -11.32 -18.49
N GLU A 375 -8.13 -10.60 -17.41
CA GLU A 375 -6.96 -10.84 -16.56
C GLU A 375 -6.99 -12.24 -15.94
N LEU A 376 -8.06 -12.58 -15.23
CA LEU A 376 -8.18 -13.89 -14.58
C LEU A 376 -8.31 -15.02 -15.60
N GLY A 377 -9.01 -14.79 -16.71
CA GLY A 377 -9.05 -15.72 -17.84
C GLY A 377 -7.67 -15.99 -18.41
N SER A 378 -6.85 -14.96 -18.62
CA SER A 378 -5.46 -15.12 -19.08
C SER A 378 -4.57 -15.86 -18.08
N VAL A 379 -4.71 -15.63 -16.77
CA VAL A 379 -3.96 -16.37 -15.75
C VAL A 379 -4.20 -17.87 -15.91
N TRP A 380 -5.46 -18.30 -15.87
CA TRP A 380 -5.79 -19.72 -15.90
C TRP A 380 -5.53 -20.36 -17.26
N GLN A 381 -5.72 -19.62 -18.34
CA GLN A 381 -5.38 -20.07 -19.69
C GLN A 381 -3.89 -20.37 -19.85
N ARG A 382 -3.01 -19.50 -19.34
CA ARG A 382 -1.55 -19.70 -19.37
C ARG A 382 -1.09 -20.92 -18.57
N LEU A 383 -1.82 -21.25 -17.50
CA LEU A 383 -1.55 -22.39 -16.64
C LEU A 383 -2.12 -23.72 -17.20
N GLY A 384 -2.91 -23.67 -18.27
CA GLY A 384 -3.38 -24.84 -19.01
C GLY A 384 -4.89 -24.99 -19.18
N ALA A 385 -5.70 -24.10 -18.61
CA ALA A 385 -7.16 -24.17 -18.75
C ALA A 385 -7.62 -23.82 -20.18
N GLU A 386 -8.65 -24.51 -20.67
CA GLU A 386 -9.41 -24.04 -21.84
C GLU A 386 -10.41 -22.98 -21.38
N VAL A 387 -10.17 -21.72 -21.75
CA VAL A 387 -10.97 -20.59 -21.26
C VAL A 387 -11.83 -20.00 -22.37
N THR A 388 -13.13 -19.82 -22.08
CA THR A 388 -14.09 -19.10 -22.96
C THR A 388 -14.75 -17.95 -22.20
N ALA A 389 -14.51 -16.72 -22.63
CA ALA A 389 -15.21 -15.54 -22.12
C ALA A 389 -16.49 -15.28 -22.92
N VAL A 390 -17.61 -15.11 -22.22
CA VAL A 390 -18.92 -14.77 -22.76
C VAL A 390 -19.24 -13.33 -22.37
N GLU A 391 -19.48 -12.47 -23.36
CA GLU A 391 -19.70 -11.05 -23.16
C GLU A 391 -20.94 -10.60 -23.92
N PHE A 392 -21.76 -9.81 -23.23
CA PHE A 392 -23.00 -9.25 -23.79
C PHE A 392 -22.70 -8.18 -24.84
N LEU A 393 -21.67 -7.36 -24.60
CA LEU A 393 -21.22 -6.31 -25.52
C LEU A 393 -20.45 -6.87 -26.72
N GLY A 394 -20.22 -6.01 -27.70
CA GLY A 394 -19.53 -6.34 -28.94
C GLY A 394 -18.00 -6.27 -28.89
N HIS A 395 -17.40 -5.99 -27.72
CA HIS A 395 -15.96 -5.75 -27.57
C HIS A 395 -15.43 -6.23 -26.20
N VAL A 396 -14.11 -6.27 -26.06
CA VAL A 396 -13.39 -6.70 -24.83
C VAL A 396 -12.72 -5.51 -24.14
N GLY A 397 -12.42 -5.63 -22.84
CA GLY A 397 -11.63 -4.63 -22.10
C GLY A 397 -12.45 -3.63 -21.29
N GLY A 398 -13.78 -3.67 -21.39
CA GLY A 398 -14.70 -2.87 -20.58
C GLY A 398 -15.04 -1.51 -21.21
N MET A 399 -15.52 -0.60 -20.37
CA MET A 399 -15.96 0.73 -20.81
C MET A 399 -14.77 1.68 -20.97
N GLY A 400 -14.84 2.55 -21.99
CA GLY A 400 -13.85 3.62 -22.21
C GLY A 400 -12.59 3.20 -22.98
N ILE A 401 -12.35 1.91 -23.20
CA ILE A 401 -11.29 1.43 -24.09
C ILE A 401 -11.56 1.88 -25.54
N ASP A 402 -10.51 2.27 -26.26
CA ASP A 402 -10.59 2.55 -27.70
C ASP A 402 -10.92 1.28 -28.51
N MET A 403 -11.85 1.37 -29.47
CA MET A 403 -12.36 0.19 -30.18
C MET A 403 -11.34 -0.50 -31.08
N GLU A 404 -10.39 0.26 -31.65
CA GLU A 404 -9.32 -0.34 -32.45
C GLU A 404 -8.33 -1.10 -31.56
N ILE A 405 -8.00 -0.52 -30.41
CA ILE A 405 -7.16 -1.14 -29.39
C ILE A 405 -7.83 -2.40 -28.85
N SER A 406 -9.12 -2.35 -28.50
CA SER A 406 -9.91 -3.51 -28.06
C SER A 406 -9.90 -4.64 -29.08
N LYS A 407 -10.13 -4.33 -30.36
CA LYS A 407 -10.14 -5.33 -31.44
C LYS A 407 -8.77 -6.00 -31.61
N ASN A 408 -7.69 -5.23 -31.60
CA ASN A 408 -6.34 -5.78 -31.71
C ASN A 408 -5.95 -6.59 -30.47
N PHE A 409 -6.34 -6.13 -29.29
CA PHE A 409 -6.17 -6.83 -28.03
C PHE A 409 -6.88 -8.19 -28.03
N GLN A 410 -8.16 -8.23 -28.42
CA GLN A 410 -8.93 -9.46 -28.58
C GLN A 410 -8.21 -10.45 -29.50
N ARG A 411 -7.74 -9.97 -30.66
CA ARG A 411 -7.05 -10.81 -31.65
C ARG A 411 -5.79 -11.45 -31.07
N ILE A 412 -5.02 -10.71 -30.26
CA ILE A 412 -3.80 -11.24 -29.64
C ILE A 412 -4.16 -12.28 -28.57
N LEU A 413 -5.13 -12.01 -27.71
CA LEU A 413 -5.58 -13.00 -26.71
C LEU A 413 -6.15 -14.27 -27.35
N GLN A 414 -6.86 -14.15 -28.47
CA GLN A 414 -7.34 -15.30 -29.24
C GLN A 414 -6.20 -16.16 -29.78
N LYS A 415 -5.12 -15.53 -30.26
CA LYS A 415 -3.91 -16.27 -30.71
C LYS A 415 -3.24 -17.02 -29.55
N GLN A 416 -3.33 -16.52 -28.33
CA GLN A 416 -2.81 -17.20 -27.13
C GLN A 416 -3.68 -18.40 -26.71
N GLY A 417 -4.94 -18.48 -27.18
CA GLY A 417 -5.86 -19.57 -26.93
C GLY A 417 -7.13 -19.18 -26.16
N LEU A 418 -7.26 -17.93 -25.73
CA LEU A 418 -8.45 -17.44 -25.04
C LEU A 418 -9.62 -17.30 -26.04
N LYS A 419 -10.72 -17.99 -25.79
CA LYS A 419 -11.90 -17.96 -26.68
C LYS A 419 -12.87 -16.87 -26.22
N PHE A 420 -13.59 -16.28 -27.18
CA PHE A 420 -14.58 -15.23 -26.91
C PHE A 420 -15.90 -15.55 -27.63
N LYS A 421 -17.01 -15.37 -26.91
CA LYS A 421 -18.37 -15.26 -27.45
C LYS A 421 -18.90 -13.87 -27.08
N LEU A 422 -18.66 -12.90 -27.96
CA LEU A 422 -19.17 -11.53 -27.84
C LEU A 422 -20.61 -11.45 -28.36
N ASN A 423 -21.32 -10.35 -28.08
CA ASN A 423 -22.73 -10.19 -28.41
C ASN A 423 -23.58 -11.39 -27.95
N THR A 424 -23.26 -11.95 -26.79
CA THR A 424 -23.83 -13.21 -26.27
C THR A 424 -24.28 -13.00 -24.83
N LYS A 425 -25.54 -13.33 -24.56
CA LYS A 425 -26.16 -13.22 -23.25
C LYS A 425 -26.15 -14.59 -22.56
N VAL A 426 -25.76 -14.63 -21.29
CA VAL A 426 -26.00 -15.78 -20.42
C VAL A 426 -27.44 -15.70 -19.89
N THR A 427 -28.19 -16.79 -19.97
CA THR A 427 -29.58 -16.86 -19.46
C THR A 427 -29.68 -17.61 -18.13
N GLY A 428 -28.68 -18.43 -17.80
CA GLY A 428 -28.57 -19.11 -16.52
C GLY A 428 -27.40 -20.09 -16.51
N ALA A 429 -27.17 -20.72 -15.35
CA ALA A 429 -26.22 -21.80 -15.20
C ALA A 429 -26.73 -22.83 -14.19
N THR A 430 -26.47 -24.11 -14.44
CA THR A 430 -26.88 -25.20 -13.55
C THR A 430 -25.70 -26.13 -13.28
N LYS A 431 -25.45 -26.42 -12.00
CA LYS A 431 -24.49 -27.44 -11.57
C LYS A 431 -25.09 -28.82 -11.80
N LYS A 432 -24.36 -29.68 -12.53
CA LYS A 432 -24.74 -31.05 -12.84
C LYS A 432 -24.34 -32.01 -11.71
N PRO A 433 -24.95 -33.21 -11.65
CA PRO A 433 -24.58 -34.24 -10.66
C PRO A 433 -23.12 -34.73 -10.78
N ASP A 434 -22.50 -34.60 -11.96
CA ASP A 434 -21.11 -34.97 -12.22
C ASP A 434 -20.09 -33.90 -11.77
N GLY A 435 -20.56 -32.81 -11.16
CA GLY A 435 -19.74 -31.71 -10.66
C GLY A 435 -19.45 -30.62 -11.70
N LYS A 436 -19.79 -30.81 -12.98
CA LYS A 436 -19.63 -29.78 -14.03
C LYS A 436 -20.79 -28.78 -14.03
N ILE A 437 -20.63 -27.69 -14.75
CA ILE A 437 -21.61 -26.61 -14.86
C ILE A 437 -22.03 -26.45 -16.33
N ASP A 438 -23.32 -26.50 -16.58
CA ASP A 438 -23.90 -26.12 -17.87
C ASP A 438 -24.29 -24.65 -17.82
N VAL A 439 -23.72 -23.85 -18.73
CA VAL A 439 -24.00 -22.42 -18.91
C VAL A 439 -24.87 -22.26 -20.13
N PHE A 440 -26.06 -21.71 -19.95
CA PHE A 440 -27.02 -21.47 -21.02
C PHE A 440 -26.78 -20.09 -21.61
N ILE A 441 -26.61 -20.03 -22.92
CA ILE A 441 -26.32 -18.79 -23.65
C ILE A 441 -27.22 -18.61 -24.87
N GLU A 442 -27.43 -17.37 -25.28
CA GLU A 442 -28.08 -17.00 -26.53
C GLU A 442 -27.45 -15.73 -27.12
N ALA A 443 -27.66 -15.48 -28.41
CA ALA A 443 -27.25 -14.21 -29.01
C ALA A 443 -27.93 -13.04 -28.28
N ALA A 444 -27.20 -11.94 -28.05
CA ALA A 444 -27.70 -10.78 -27.30
C ALA A 444 -28.94 -10.14 -27.96
N ALA A 445 -29.04 -10.19 -29.29
CA ALA A 445 -30.20 -9.72 -30.06
C ALA A 445 -31.38 -10.71 -30.09
N GLY A 446 -31.29 -11.84 -29.40
CA GLY A 446 -32.22 -12.98 -29.50
C GLY A 446 -31.80 -13.96 -30.59
N GLY A 447 -31.92 -15.25 -30.32
CA GLY A 447 -31.49 -16.27 -31.28
C GLY A 447 -31.42 -17.69 -30.71
N LYS A 448 -30.73 -18.58 -31.41
CA LYS A 448 -30.61 -19.99 -31.05
C LYS A 448 -29.87 -20.14 -29.71
N ALA A 449 -30.51 -20.80 -28.75
CA ALA A 449 -29.89 -21.17 -27.49
C ALA A 449 -28.78 -22.21 -27.70
N GLU A 450 -27.69 -22.06 -26.96
CA GLU A 450 -26.55 -22.99 -26.89
C GLU A 450 -26.20 -23.22 -25.42
N THR A 451 -25.63 -24.39 -25.13
CA THR A 451 -25.11 -24.72 -23.80
C THR A 451 -23.61 -24.94 -23.87
N ILE A 452 -22.86 -24.32 -22.95
CA ILE A 452 -21.43 -24.57 -22.76
C ILE A 452 -21.24 -25.27 -21.42
N THR A 453 -20.61 -26.45 -21.42
CA THR A 453 -20.26 -27.17 -20.19
C THR A 453 -18.82 -26.83 -19.78
N CYS A 454 -18.61 -26.53 -18.50
CA CYS A 454 -17.30 -26.23 -17.91
C CYS A 454 -17.14 -26.85 -16.51
N ASP A 455 -15.91 -26.87 -16.01
CA ASP A 455 -15.61 -27.32 -14.64
C ASP A 455 -15.64 -26.15 -13.65
N LEU A 456 -15.36 -24.94 -14.13
CA LEU A 456 -15.39 -23.72 -13.35
C LEU A 456 -16.09 -22.58 -14.11
N LEU A 457 -16.98 -21.88 -13.41
CA LEU A 457 -17.65 -20.68 -13.91
C LEU A 457 -17.21 -19.45 -13.10
N LEU A 458 -16.55 -18.49 -13.74
CA LEU A 458 -16.24 -17.19 -13.14
C LEU A 458 -17.33 -16.17 -13.49
N VAL A 459 -17.94 -15.57 -12.47
CA VAL A 459 -18.89 -14.47 -12.61
C VAL A 459 -18.17 -13.14 -12.37
N CYS A 460 -17.98 -12.34 -13.41
CA CYS A 460 -17.31 -11.03 -13.35
C CYS A 460 -18.01 -9.95 -14.18
N ILE A 461 -19.33 -9.86 -14.08
CA ILE A 461 -20.17 -8.89 -14.81
C ILE A 461 -20.03 -7.43 -14.34
N GLY A 462 -19.28 -7.20 -13.26
CA GLY A 462 -19.05 -5.87 -12.72
C GLY A 462 -18.97 -5.86 -11.19
N ARG A 463 -18.87 -4.66 -10.66
CA ARG A 463 -18.86 -4.37 -9.22
C ARG A 463 -19.90 -3.30 -8.91
N ARG A 464 -20.38 -3.27 -7.67
CA ARG A 464 -21.34 -2.26 -7.20
C ARG A 464 -20.89 -1.64 -5.87
N PRO A 465 -21.27 -0.39 -5.57
CA PRO A 465 -20.99 0.25 -4.29
C PRO A 465 -21.46 -0.58 -3.09
N PHE A 466 -20.69 -0.57 -2.00
CA PHE A 466 -21.06 -1.22 -0.74
C PHE A 466 -21.49 -0.19 0.32
N THR A 467 -22.79 -0.09 0.57
CA THR A 467 -23.40 0.86 1.54
C THR A 467 -24.30 0.17 2.57
N LYS A 468 -24.34 -1.17 2.54
CA LYS A 468 -25.23 -1.98 3.37
C LYS A 468 -24.99 -1.70 4.86
N ASN A 469 -26.06 -1.48 5.62
CA ASN A 469 -26.05 -1.27 7.07
C ASN A 469 -25.17 -0.12 7.57
N LEU A 470 -24.83 0.86 6.70
CA LEU A 470 -23.97 1.98 7.06
C LEU A 470 -24.71 3.08 7.87
N GLY A 471 -26.05 3.04 7.94
CA GLY A 471 -26.88 4.04 8.63
C GLY A 471 -27.27 5.24 7.76
N LEU A 472 -27.08 5.16 6.44
CA LEU A 472 -27.40 6.25 5.51
C LEU A 472 -28.90 6.58 5.47
N GLU A 473 -29.76 5.57 5.50
CA GLU A 473 -31.22 5.71 5.52
C GLU A 473 -31.69 6.49 6.76
N ASP A 474 -31.14 6.16 7.93
CA ASP A 474 -31.43 6.83 9.21
C ASP A 474 -31.04 8.32 9.19
N LEU A 475 -30.06 8.69 8.36
CA LEU A 475 -29.57 10.06 8.15
C LEU A 475 -30.25 10.75 6.94
N GLY A 476 -31.11 10.02 6.24
CA GLY A 476 -31.76 10.43 5.00
C GLY A 476 -30.80 10.58 3.81
N VAL A 477 -29.56 10.09 3.85
CA VAL A 477 -28.64 10.18 2.71
C VAL A 477 -29.11 9.21 1.63
N GLU A 478 -29.74 9.75 0.59
CA GLU A 478 -30.24 8.99 -0.55
C GLU A 478 -29.09 8.56 -1.47
N LEU A 479 -29.21 7.35 -2.03
CA LEU A 479 -28.30 6.82 -3.03
C LEU A 479 -28.82 7.15 -4.44
N ASP A 480 -27.93 7.22 -5.41
CA ASP A 480 -28.35 7.33 -6.80
C ASP A 480 -28.90 6.01 -7.37
N ASN A 481 -29.34 6.02 -8.62
CA ASN A 481 -29.92 4.86 -9.29
C ASN A 481 -28.94 3.69 -9.52
N LYS A 482 -27.65 3.86 -9.21
CA LYS A 482 -26.62 2.82 -9.24
C LYS A 482 -26.13 2.43 -7.84
N GLY A 483 -26.78 2.93 -6.79
CA GLY A 483 -26.44 2.66 -5.39
C GLY A 483 -25.23 3.44 -4.87
N ARG A 484 -24.76 4.46 -5.60
CA ARG A 484 -23.62 5.30 -5.20
C ARG A 484 -24.09 6.41 -4.28
N ILE A 485 -23.20 6.89 -3.42
CA ILE A 485 -23.44 8.07 -2.58
C ILE A 485 -23.19 9.32 -3.42
N PRO A 486 -24.20 10.20 -3.63
CA PRO A 486 -24.00 11.47 -4.30
C PRO A 486 -23.14 12.41 -3.44
N VAL A 487 -22.15 13.03 -4.07
CA VAL A 487 -21.24 13.96 -3.42
C VAL A 487 -21.04 15.23 -4.25
N ASN A 488 -20.69 16.33 -3.59
CA ASN A 488 -20.29 17.58 -4.25
C ASN A 488 -18.80 17.56 -4.63
N THR A 489 -18.29 18.68 -5.14
CA THR A 489 -16.89 18.83 -5.59
C THR A 489 -15.85 18.74 -4.48
N ARG A 490 -16.25 18.83 -3.20
CA ARG A 490 -15.39 18.59 -2.03
C ARG A 490 -15.62 17.21 -1.42
N PHE A 491 -16.26 16.31 -2.15
CA PHE A 491 -16.63 14.96 -1.72
C PHE A 491 -17.59 14.90 -0.53
N GLN A 492 -18.29 16.00 -0.22
CA GLN A 492 -19.29 16.03 0.85
C GLN A 492 -20.60 15.44 0.35
N THR A 493 -21.26 14.67 1.21
CA THR A 493 -22.65 14.27 1.03
C THR A 493 -23.59 15.47 1.28
N LYS A 494 -24.91 15.25 1.27
CA LYS A 494 -25.87 16.29 1.69
C LYS A 494 -25.70 16.76 3.14
N ILE A 495 -24.99 15.98 3.98
CA ILE A 495 -24.64 16.35 5.35
C ILE A 495 -23.19 16.88 5.31
N PRO A 496 -22.94 18.17 5.60
CA PRO A 496 -21.67 18.84 5.28
C PRO A 496 -20.40 18.24 5.90
N ASN A 497 -20.51 17.55 7.03
CA ASN A 497 -19.38 16.93 7.72
C ASN A 497 -19.26 15.41 7.45
N ILE A 498 -20.08 14.87 6.56
CA ILE A 498 -20.00 13.47 6.10
C ILE A 498 -19.60 13.48 4.62
N TYR A 499 -18.53 12.76 4.32
CA TYR A 499 -17.88 12.70 3.03
C TYR A 499 -17.91 11.27 2.48
N ALA A 500 -17.73 11.10 1.17
CA ALA A 500 -17.58 9.79 0.56
C ALA A 500 -16.61 9.80 -0.63
N ILE A 501 -15.80 8.75 -0.78
CA ILE A 501 -14.75 8.63 -1.80
C ILE A 501 -14.62 7.20 -2.34
N GLY A 502 -13.91 7.05 -3.45
CA GLY A 502 -13.54 5.79 -4.06
C GLY A 502 -14.69 5.10 -4.79
N ASP A 503 -14.76 3.79 -4.65
CA ASP A 503 -15.72 2.92 -5.35
C ASP A 503 -17.20 3.15 -4.94
N VAL A 504 -17.45 3.82 -3.82
CA VAL A 504 -18.81 4.08 -3.33
C VAL A 504 -19.45 5.33 -3.95
N VAL A 505 -18.67 6.14 -4.68
CA VAL A 505 -19.12 7.36 -5.36
C VAL A 505 -19.02 7.24 -6.89
N ALA A 506 -19.34 8.32 -7.61
CA ALA A 506 -19.21 8.35 -9.07
C ALA A 506 -17.73 8.34 -9.54
N GLY A 507 -17.54 8.05 -10.83
CA GLY A 507 -16.22 8.00 -11.47
C GLY A 507 -15.68 6.57 -11.69
N PRO A 508 -14.44 6.44 -12.21
CA PRO A 508 -13.79 5.14 -12.41
C PRO A 508 -13.59 4.39 -11.09
N MET A 509 -13.93 3.11 -11.05
CA MET A 509 -13.70 2.23 -9.89
C MET A 509 -12.27 1.69 -9.93
N LEU A 510 -11.31 2.56 -9.64
CA LEU A 510 -9.88 2.31 -9.71
C LEU A 510 -9.20 2.69 -8.40
N ALA A 511 -8.14 1.96 -8.03
CA ALA A 511 -7.47 2.13 -6.75
C ALA A 511 -6.82 3.51 -6.62
N HIS A 512 -6.02 3.94 -7.60
CA HIS A 512 -5.35 5.24 -7.60
C HIS A 512 -6.35 6.42 -7.62
N LYS A 513 -7.48 6.28 -8.32
CA LYS A 513 -8.59 7.24 -8.24
C LYS A 513 -9.10 7.39 -6.80
N ALA A 514 -9.30 6.28 -6.10
CA ALA A 514 -9.76 6.32 -4.71
C ALA A 514 -8.71 6.92 -3.76
N GLU A 515 -7.43 6.65 -3.99
CA GLU A 515 -6.31 7.23 -3.23
C GLU A 515 -6.27 8.76 -3.38
N ASP A 516 -6.31 9.27 -4.61
CA ASP A 516 -6.28 10.71 -4.89
C ASP A 516 -7.52 11.43 -4.34
N GLU A 517 -8.71 10.86 -4.51
CA GLU A 517 -9.93 11.40 -3.88
C GLU A 517 -9.79 11.46 -2.36
N GLY A 518 -9.17 10.44 -1.75
CA GLY A 518 -8.92 10.40 -0.32
C GLY A 518 -7.99 11.50 0.16
N ILE A 519 -6.87 11.70 -0.53
CA ILE A 519 -5.91 12.77 -0.25
C ILE A 519 -6.58 14.14 -0.37
N LEU A 520 -7.20 14.41 -1.52
CA LEU A 520 -7.83 15.70 -1.83
C LEU A 520 -9.01 15.99 -0.90
N CYS A 521 -9.79 14.98 -0.52
CA CYS A 521 -10.89 15.14 0.41
C CYS A 521 -10.39 15.66 1.78
N VAL A 522 -9.36 15.03 2.35
CA VAL A 522 -8.86 15.42 3.68
C VAL A 522 -8.04 16.72 3.64
N GLU A 523 -7.36 17.02 2.53
CA GLU A 523 -6.79 18.36 2.29
C GLU A 523 -7.89 19.42 2.22
N GLY A 524 -9.02 19.10 1.57
CA GLY A 524 -10.21 19.93 1.56
C GLY A 524 -10.80 20.17 2.95
N MET A 525 -10.81 19.15 3.82
CA MET A 525 -11.22 19.29 5.23
C MET A 525 -10.29 20.24 6.00
N ALA A 526 -9.00 20.26 5.66
CA ALA A 526 -8.00 21.17 6.23
C ALA A 526 -8.02 22.58 5.62
N GLY A 527 -8.95 22.87 4.70
CA GLY A 527 -9.09 24.18 4.03
C GLY A 527 -8.36 24.31 2.70
N GLY A 528 -7.74 23.24 2.21
CA GLY A 528 -7.08 23.18 0.91
C GLY A 528 -8.04 23.23 -0.29
N ALA A 529 -7.44 23.37 -1.48
CA ALA A 529 -8.14 23.24 -2.75
C ALA A 529 -8.48 21.77 -3.03
N VAL A 530 -9.54 21.54 -3.79
CA VAL A 530 -9.96 20.19 -4.21
C VAL A 530 -10.17 20.23 -5.71
N HIS A 531 -9.29 19.58 -6.45
CA HIS A 531 -9.40 19.43 -7.90
C HIS A 531 -8.85 18.06 -8.29
N ILE A 532 -9.64 17.32 -9.05
CA ILE A 532 -9.23 16.09 -9.72
C ILE A 532 -9.78 16.13 -11.13
N ASP A 533 -8.91 15.92 -12.12
CA ASP A 533 -9.34 15.74 -13.51
C ASP A 533 -9.50 14.25 -13.81
N TYR A 534 -10.74 13.77 -13.80
CA TYR A 534 -11.03 12.37 -14.14
C TYR A 534 -10.66 12.00 -15.58
N ASN A 535 -10.48 12.97 -16.48
CA ASN A 535 -10.00 12.72 -17.84
C ASN A 535 -8.52 12.33 -17.87
N CYS A 536 -7.75 12.69 -16.83
CA CYS A 536 -6.33 12.37 -16.69
C CYS A 536 -6.06 11.12 -15.82
N VAL A 537 -7.11 10.42 -15.37
CA VAL A 537 -6.99 9.16 -14.63
C VAL A 537 -6.71 8.00 -15.60
N PRO A 538 -5.54 7.33 -15.53
CA PRO A 538 -5.22 6.24 -16.43
C PRO A 538 -5.99 4.96 -16.09
N SER A 539 -6.20 4.12 -17.08
CA SER A 539 -6.73 2.76 -16.96
C SER A 539 -5.72 1.76 -17.50
N VAL A 540 -5.58 0.60 -16.84
CA VAL A 540 -4.61 -0.45 -17.21
C VAL A 540 -5.22 -1.84 -17.08
N ILE A 541 -4.99 -2.69 -18.08
CA ILE A 541 -5.24 -4.12 -18.10
C ILE A 541 -3.87 -4.83 -18.15
N TYR A 542 -3.57 -5.62 -17.13
CA TYR A 542 -2.24 -6.19 -16.91
C TYR A 542 -2.10 -7.60 -17.53
N THR A 543 -2.78 -7.83 -18.65
CA THR A 543 -2.51 -8.98 -19.50
C THR A 543 -1.11 -8.87 -20.12
N HIS A 544 -0.75 -9.83 -20.96
CA HIS A 544 0.47 -9.74 -21.75
C HIS A 544 0.08 -10.04 -23.21
N PRO A 545 0.16 -9.05 -24.13
CA PRO A 545 0.56 -7.67 -23.87
C PRO A 545 -0.39 -6.93 -22.91
N GLU A 546 0.14 -5.91 -22.26
CA GLU A 546 -0.65 -5.00 -21.43
C GLU A 546 -1.49 -4.07 -22.32
N VAL A 547 -2.55 -3.50 -21.75
CA VAL A 547 -3.32 -2.43 -22.37
C VAL A 547 -3.40 -1.28 -21.39
N ALA A 548 -3.10 -0.06 -21.81
CA ALA A 548 -3.25 1.10 -20.97
C ALA A 548 -3.74 2.30 -21.77
N TRP A 549 -4.54 3.16 -21.15
CA TRP A 549 -5.01 4.39 -21.79
C TRP A 549 -5.32 5.49 -20.79
N VAL A 550 -5.29 6.73 -21.28
CA VAL A 550 -5.68 7.94 -20.56
C VAL A 550 -6.28 8.93 -21.56
N GLY A 551 -7.21 9.78 -21.10
CA GLY A 551 -7.95 10.69 -21.96
C GLY A 551 -9.11 10.05 -22.71
N LYS A 552 -9.47 10.67 -23.84
CA LYS A 552 -10.63 10.28 -24.64
C LYS A 552 -10.29 9.18 -25.66
N SER A 553 -11.24 8.28 -25.93
CA SER A 553 -11.18 7.37 -27.07
C SER A 553 -11.62 8.04 -28.37
N GLU A 554 -11.35 7.41 -29.52
CA GLU A 554 -11.85 7.91 -30.81
C GLU A 554 -13.39 8.01 -30.85
N GLU A 555 -14.08 7.06 -30.21
CA GLU A 555 -15.54 7.01 -30.16
C GLU A 555 -16.09 8.21 -29.38
N GLN A 556 -15.50 8.52 -28.23
CA GLN A 556 -15.90 9.68 -27.43
C GLN A 556 -15.67 11.00 -28.18
N LEU A 557 -14.54 11.15 -28.86
CA LEU A 557 -14.27 12.37 -29.66
C LEU A 557 -15.25 12.51 -30.83
N LYS A 558 -15.65 11.41 -31.47
CA LYS A 558 -16.68 11.40 -32.53
C LYS A 558 -18.05 11.79 -31.97
N GLU A 559 -18.45 11.24 -30.82
CA GLU A 559 -19.72 11.58 -30.14
C GLU A 559 -19.76 13.05 -29.71
N GLU A 560 -18.62 13.60 -29.27
CA GLU A 560 -18.48 15.00 -28.86
C GLU A 560 -18.31 15.97 -30.04
N GLY A 561 -18.21 15.48 -31.28
CA GLY A 561 -18.04 16.30 -32.48
C GLY A 561 -16.70 17.04 -32.54
N ILE A 562 -15.66 16.51 -31.87
CA ILE A 562 -14.34 17.14 -31.81
C ILE A 562 -13.51 16.70 -33.03
N GLU A 563 -12.93 17.65 -33.77
CA GLU A 563 -11.99 17.32 -34.84
C GLU A 563 -10.61 16.94 -34.29
N TYR A 564 -10.12 15.76 -34.66
CA TYR A 564 -8.83 15.24 -34.22
C TYR A 564 -8.00 14.63 -35.37
N LYS A 565 -6.70 14.51 -35.12
CA LYS A 565 -5.70 13.77 -35.91
C LYS A 565 -5.30 12.51 -35.13
N ILE A 566 -4.82 11.50 -35.83
CA ILE A 566 -4.39 10.23 -35.24
C ILE A 566 -2.93 9.98 -35.60
N GLY A 567 -2.11 9.64 -34.61
CA GLY A 567 -0.78 9.09 -34.80
C GLY A 567 -0.69 7.67 -34.27
N LYS A 568 -0.02 6.78 -34.99
CA LYS A 568 0.15 5.37 -34.59
C LYS A 568 1.58 4.92 -34.82
N PHE A 569 2.10 4.11 -33.91
CA PHE A 569 3.40 3.47 -34.07
C PHE A 569 3.37 2.03 -33.55
N PRO A 570 3.65 1.02 -34.39
CA PRO A 570 3.63 -0.38 -33.97
C PRO A 570 4.88 -0.76 -33.18
N PHE A 571 4.73 -1.60 -32.13
CA PHE A 571 5.88 -2.11 -31.39
C PHE A 571 6.80 -3.00 -32.23
N ALA A 572 6.31 -3.55 -33.34
CA ALA A 572 7.13 -4.26 -34.32
C ALA A 572 8.26 -3.42 -34.95
N ALA A 573 8.11 -2.08 -34.96
CA ALA A 573 9.11 -1.13 -35.43
C ALA A 573 9.94 -0.51 -34.30
N ASN A 574 9.64 -0.80 -33.03
CA ASN A 574 10.42 -0.30 -31.89
C ASN A 574 11.65 -1.18 -31.64
N SER A 575 12.83 -0.56 -31.49
CA SER A 575 14.10 -1.28 -31.35
C SER A 575 14.18 -2.14 -30.08
N ARG A 576 13.67 -1.67 -28.94
CA ARG A 576 13.69 -2.45 -27.69
C ARG A 576 12.71 -3.61 -27.72
N ALA A 577 11.48 -3.37 -28.17
CA ALA A 577 10.48 -4.41 -28.40
C ALA A 577 11.02 -5.52 -29.31
N LYS A 578 11.68 -5.11 -30.41
CA LYS A 578 12.34 -6.04 -31.34
C LYS A 578 13.49 -6.83 -30.68
N THR A 579 14.33 -6.16 -29.90
CA THR A 579 15.44 -6.78 -29.15
C THR A 579 14.92 -7.80 -28.15
N ASN A 580 13.80 -7.51 -27.50
CA ASN A 580 13.17 -8.39 -26.52
C ASN A 580 12.38 -9.54 -27.18
N ALA A 581 12.20 -9.53 -28.51
CA ALA A 581 11.28 -10.43 -29.22
C ALA A 581 9.83 -10.34 -28.70
N ASP A 582 9.42 -9.14 -28.28
CA ASP A 582 8.09 -8.86 -27.74
C ASP A 582 7.52 -7.64 -28.47
N THR A 583 6.85 -7.91 -29.59
CA THR A 583 6.55 -6.91 -30.64
C THR A 583 5.06 -6.72 -30.89
N ASP A 584 4.20 -7.30 -30.05
CA ASP A 584 2.76 -7.21 -30.23
C ASP A 584 2.24 -5.80 -29.89
N GLY A 585 1.31 -5.33 -30.73
CA GLY A 585 0.54 -4.11 -30.49
C GLY A 585 1.16 -2.81 -31.02
N MET A 586 0.70 -1.68 -30.48
CA MET A 586 1.01 -0.33 -30.94
C MET A 586 0.74 0.72 -29.85
N VAL A 587 1.31 1.91 -30.04
CA VAL A 587 0.85 3.15 -29.43
C VAL A 587 -0.05 3.89 -30.42
N LYS A 588 -1.16 4.45 -29.93
CA LYS A 588 -2.10 5.29 -30.66
C LYS A 588 -2.35 6.59 -29.88
N ILE A 589 -2.18 7.72 -30.56
CA ILE A 589 -2.34 9.07 -30.00
C ILE A 589 -3.44 9.81 -30.77
N LEU A 590 -4.31 10.50 -30.03
CA LEU A 590 -5.34 11.39 -30.56
C LEU A 590 -4.96 12.84 -30.24
N SER A 591 -4.85 13.65 -31.28
CA SER A 591 -4.42 15.05 -31.19
C SER A 591 -5.53 15.98 -31.68
N GLN A 592 -5.81 17.07 -30.97
CA GLN A 592 -6.75 18.08 -31.45
C GLN A 592 -6.23 18.72 -32.73
N LYS A 593 -7.06 18.78 -33.78
CA LYS A 593 -6.60 19.16 -35.12
C LYS A 593 -6.08 20.59 -35.23
N SER A 594 -6.67 21.54 -34.49
CA SER A 594 -6.34 22.96 -34.56
C SER A 594 -5.18 23.39 -33.66
N THR A 595 -4.97 22.70 -32.53
CA THR A 595 -4.03 23.12 -31.46
C THR A 595 -2.89 22.12 -31.23
N ASP A 596 -2.97 20.94 -31.84
CA ASP A 596 -2.10 19.79 -31.60
C ASP A 596 -2.11 19.23 -30.16
N ARG A 597 -3.04 19.70 -29.31
CA ARG A 597 -3.19 19.24 -27.93
C ARG A 597 -3.49 17.74 -27.89
N MET A 598 -2.79 16.99 -27.04
CA MET A 598 -3.11 15.58 -26.79
C MET A 598 -4.48 15.45 -26.13
N LEU A 599 -5.37 14.68 -26.76
CA LEU A 599 -6.73 14.41 -26.28
C LEU A 599 -6.88 13.01 -25.67
N GLY A 600 -6.02 12.08 -26.09
CA GLY A 600 -5.98 10.73 -25.53
C GLY A 600 -4.78 9.94 -26.04
N ALA A 601 -4.30 9.04 -25.20
CA ALA A 601 -3.20 8.12 -25.49
C ALA A 601 -3.62 6.71 -25.14
N HIS A 602 -3.43 5.78 -26.08
CA HIS A 602 -3.87 4.40 -25.98
C HIS A 602 -2.74 3.47 -26.40
N ILE A 603 -2.36 2.55 -25.51
CA ILE A 603 -1.16 1.73 -25.65
C ILE A 603 -1.56 0.26 -25.49
N LEU A 604 -1.22 -0.55 -26.47
CA LEU A 604 -1.33 -2.01 -26.43
C LEU A 604 0.06 -2.57 -26.68
N GLY A 605 0.68 -3.18 -25.67
CA GLY A 605 2.05 -3.69 -25.77
C GLY A 605 2.71 -3.90 -24.42
N ALA A 606 3.94 -4.40 -24.41
CA ALA A 606 4.68 -4.61 -23.17
C ALA A 606 5.11 -3.27 -22.54
N GLY A 607 4.85 -3.12 -21.23
CA GLY A 607 5.14 -1.90 -20.48
C GLY A 607 4.14 -0.77 -20.70
N ALA A 608 2.94 -1.07 -21.22
CA ALA A 608 1.88 -0.09 -21.39
C ALA A 608 1.47 0.55 -20.05
N GLY A 609 1.42 -0.24 -18.97
CA GLY A 609 1.05 0.22 -17.63
C GLY A 609 2.03 1.26 -17.05
N GLU A 610 3.30 1.20 -17.44
CA GLU A 610 4.30 2.21 -17.07
C GLU A 610 4.26 3.42 -17.99
N MET A 611 4.18 3.18 -19.30
CA MET A 611 4.22 4.21 -20.33
C MET A 611 3.01 5.16 -20.29
N VAL A 612 1.84 4.69 -19.86
CA VAL A 612 0.65 5.54 -19.72
C VAL A 612 0.83 6.64 -18.67
N ASN A 613 1.75 6.49 -17.70
CA ASN A 613 2.00 7.52 -16.70
C ASN A 613 2.73 8.73 -17.30
N GLU A 614 3.57 8.52 -18.32
CA GLU A 614 4.15 9.61 -19.11
C GLU A 614 3.06 10.36 -19.89
N ALA A 615 2.09 9.62 -20.45
CA ALA A 615 0.95 10.22 -21.13
C ALA A 615 0.03 10.99 -20.17
N ALA A 616 -0.22 10.47 -18.96
CA ALA A 616 -0.99 11.16 -17.94
C ALA A 616 -0.33 12.49 -17.55
N LEU A 617 0.99 12.48 -17.31
CA LEU A 617 1.75 13.71 -17.05
C LEU A 617 1.67 14.73 -18.20
N ALA A 618 1.79 14.25 -19.44
CA ALA A 618 1.67 15.11 -20.62
C ALA A 618 0.27 15.74 -20.71
N MET A 619 -0.79 14.97 -20.46
CA MET A 619 -2.17 15.46 -20.49
C MET A 619 -2.48 16.45 -19.37
N GLU A 620 -1.98 16.21 -18.15
CA GLU A 620 -2.10 17.12 -17.01
C GLU A 620 -1.47 18.49 -17.29
N TYR A 621 -0.33 18.52 -17.97
CA TYR A 621 0.30 19.76 -18.43
C TYR A 621 -0.38 20.39 -19.65
N GLY A 622 -1.37 19.71 -20.25
CA GLY A 622 -2.02 20.15 -21.47
C GLY A 622 -1.10 20.11 -22.70
N ALA A 623 -0.13 19.20 -22.72
CA ALA A 623 0.89 19.11 -23.76
C ALA A 623 0.30 18.89 -25.16
N SER A 624 1.02 19.41 -26.17
CA SER A 624 0.82 19.05 -27.56
C SER A 624 1.54 17.75 -27.92
N CYS A 625 1.17 17.15 -29.05
CA CYS A 625 1.90 16.00 -29.60
C CYS A 625 3.32 16.40 -30.05
N GLU A 626 3.50 17.63 -30.54
CA GLU A 626 4.81 18.20 -30.84
C GLU A 626 5.73 18.21 -29.61
N ASP A 627 5.23 18.63 -28.45
CA ASP A 627 6.02 18.68 -27.20
C ASP A 627 6.62 17.31 -26.89
N VAL A 628 5.79 16.27 -26.86
CA VAL A 628 6.21 14.89 -26.57
C VAL A 628 7.18 14.36 -27.63
N ALA A 629 6.92 14.62 -28.91
CA ALA A 629 7.79 14.18 -30.00
C ALA A 629 9.21 14.77 -29.89
N ARG A 630 9.34 15.98 -29.33
CA ARG A 630 10.60 16.70 -29.14
C ARG A 630 11.34 16.33 -27.85
N VAL A 631 10.70 15.65 -26.90
CA VAL A 631 11.38 15.09 -25.74
C VAL A 631 12.38 14.02 -26.19
N CYS A 632 13.62 14.12 -25.72
CA CYS A 632 14.68 13.17 -26.01
C CYS A 632 14.50 11.88 -25.19
N HIS A 633 13.62 11.00 -25.66
CA HIS A 633 13.45 9.66 -25.09
C HIS A 633 14.74 8.85 -25.23
N ALA A 634 15.13 8.12 -24.19
CA ALA A 634 16.34 7.31 -24.21
C ALA A 634 16.26 6.19 -25.25
N HIS A 635 17.40 5.79 -25.82
CA HIS A 635 17.49 4.71 -26.80
C HIS A 635 18.39 3.57 -26.30
N PRO A 636 17.99 2.28 -26.42
CA PRO A 636 16.67 1.82 -26.83
C PRO A 636 15.68 1.72 -25.64
N THR A 637 14.46 2.24 -25.78
CA THR A 637 13.35 2.05 -24.85
C THR A 637 12.03 1.76 -25.58
N VAL A 638 11.08 1.13 -24.89
CA VAL A 638 9.72 0.98 -25.42
C VAL A 638 9.00 2.32 -25.51
N SER A 639 9.38 3.31 -24.69
CA SER A 639 8.80 4.66 -24.73
C SER A 639 9.11 5.43 -26.02
N GLU A 640 10.12 5.02 -26.80
CA GLU A 640 10.32 5.59 -28.14
C GLU A 640 9.10 5.37 -29.06
N ALA A 641 8.31 4.32 -28.85
CA ALA A 641 7.05 4.14 -29.59
C ALA A 641 6.03 5.24 -29.24
N PHE A 642 6.02 5.73 -28.00
CA PHE A 642 5.18 6.85 -27.58
C PHE A 642 5.60 8.15 -28.27
N ARG A 643 6.91 8.41 -28.31
CA ARG A 643 7.49 9.52 -29.05
C ARG A 643 7.12 9.49 -30.54
N GLU A 644 7.30 8.35 -31.20
CA GLU A 644 7.05 8.19 -32.65
C GLU A 644 5.55 8.32 -32.99
N ALA A 645 4.65 7.80 -32.15
CA ALA A 645 3.21 7.97 -32.37
C ALA A 645 2.78 9.44 -32.22
N ASN A 646 3.37 10.18 -31.27
CA ASN A 646 3.16 11.62 -31.14
C ASN A 646 3.73 12.39 -32.34
N LEU A 647 4.92 12.01 -32.82
CA LEU A 647 5.51 12.59 -34.03
C LEU A 647 4.60 12.37 -35.24
N ALA A 648 4.04 11.18 -35.40
CA ALA A 648 3.09 10.87 -36.46
C ALA A 648 1.80 11.70 -36.36
N ALA A 649 1.26 11.92 -35.14
CA ALA A 649 0.08 12.75 -34.93
C ALA A 649 0.33 14.24 -35.26
N SER A 650 1.50 14.74 -34.89
CA SER A 650 1.86 16.15 -35.05
C SER A 650 2.30 16.47 -36.47
N PHE A 651 3.26 15.71 -37.03
CA PHE A 651 3.93 15.97 -38.31
C PHE A 651 3.46 15.07 -39.46
N GLY A 652 2.51 14.16 -39.21
CA GLY A 652 1.88 13.31 -40.22
C GLY A 652 2.65 12.03 -40.57
N LYS A 653 3.86 11.81 -40.04
CA LYS A 653 4.65 10.59 -40.23
C LYS A 653 5.64 10.34 -39.09
N ALA A 654 5.85 9.07 -38.78
CA ALA A 654 6.93 8.62 -37.90
C ALA A 654 8.28 8.63 -38.66
N ILE A 655 9.40 8.56 -37.95
CA ILE A 655 10.73 8.33 -38.55
C ILE A 655 10.94 6.85 -38.86
N ASN A 656 10.48 5.98 -37.95
CA ASN A 656 10.84 4.56 -37.96
C ASN A 656 9.72 3.63 -38.48
N PHE A 657 8.64 4.17 -39.07
CA PHE A 657 7.52 3.39 -39.62
C PHE A 657 6.82 4.08 -40.80
#